data_AF-A0A1Y5PKU8-F1
#
_entry.id   AF-A0A1Y5PKU8-F1
#
_cell.length_a   1.000
_cell.length_b   1.000
_cell.length_c   1.000
_cell.angle_alpha   90.00
_cell.angle_beta   90.00
_cell.angle_gamma   90.00
#
_symmetry.space_group_name_H-M   'P 1'
#
loop_
_entity.id
_entity.type
_entity.pdbx_description
1 polymer ?
#
loop_
_entity_poly.entity_id
_entity_poly.type
_entity_poly.pdbx_seq_one_letter_code
_entity_poly.pdbx_strand_id
1 'polypeptide(L)'
;MDRGLEPVASARSWYASWTAKALGVGAAEGAVLARLLFGRLHRRDIIGEITSASGAQIFHLPANTVVAKLVDDADVGAIALMCDTCRNTVYSYPQAINQLDGAPCLVARCSGTQRRDAVDPDNFYRQMYALTDIRRVVAREHTSLLDDAVRLRYETEFKQPNPPPNAPSVLVATPTLEMGIDIGDLSAVLLSSLPGSVASYLQRVGRAGRLTGNALALAYVTGRGDQLPRFKRPEDTINGAVRPPATYLEAEEILRRQFTASVADVLARDPNAPHPRTPRDALGATTPGTFLGELLALAATRGEELVNTYLAGFSDLDPDVATRLREFPAQELPARCHKASQDWNRRIETLNHRRAAAEKALPELQGRSESPAATEDDKREYRTAKSALGVINKQLAEQRSEYWISALEVHGLFPNYTLLDDSVLLSVSVNWRNPETQDYENSEFELVRGSSAALREFAPGSTFYAHGFAINIDAVDVGASGEDIRTWVCCPKCGYVKELDAVGAAAPTKCPRCGSPSIADISQRLPIAELTNVSALIRREEAAIDDSAEDRRIERFVVVPLADINSAGITRHWYVENLGLGAKHLRDVRLRWINMGRSGSGGSTRLIAGEDIDAALFRVCAECGKLDTLSGANRPSEHRPWCSLRKSPDEATVNIGLARSMTTEGLVLRLPAWITLGDNFAIPSLSAAVLLGLREKIGGNPDHLQIVPTVDPRPNGQNVDALLVHDVVPGGTGYLNDFTDPATVWDLLHQAWKVLRDCPCQHDGRLACERCLLPFTRDVKRTSRAVAERHLAGLLAGREFKVGEPYDVPEEMPWTITLEETIADDPESHLEKRFRVVLAERLKALGATVVEKPSHNGVAWEIALGATNRWTLRPQEYVLGCQPDFVLTSAQGGVPPTAVFTDGWIYHASAGCNRLADDAEKRRNLRDAGYQVIAVTHHDLEGAPVDAPSLRPEMASKLVGMAGDQLSKGMVDVAFKTAVDLLVSWIASPSREARERLANWMPALGLMSTSQNGKRSSASDPLHLIALDVPTGTGDTFIARQGGFAFAARMPGSSANTAEIAVVLDDDDNALTLDSRDAWRDWLRWSNLLNFRSLPATITTRSHAPHLEHTGAAPAADSTAHVDLTGPWQEIYALVEHESRSLIIDLAYANVAEPTVGEEVHGIPIEIAWPSRKIVIRSGLTAEECAELTAGGWTVCDPDAESIKAALHNGEA
;
A
#
# COMPACT_ATOMS: atom_id res chain seq x y z
N MET A 1 -14.44 31.27 -15.61
CA MET A 1 -13.02 31.48 -15.27
C MET A 1 -13.00 32.36 -14.02
N ASP A 2 -12.89 31.78 -12.83
CA ASP A 2 -12.77 32.52 -11.55
C ASP A 2 -11.51 32.09 -10.77
N ARG A 3 -10.53 31.49 -11.45
CA ARG A 3 -9.28 31.05 -10.81
C ARG A 3 -8.30 32.21 -10.75
N GLY A 4 -7.67 32.43 -9.59
CA GLY A 4 -6.61 33.43 -9.40
C GLY A 4 -7.05 34.80 -8.84
N LEU A 5 -8.30 34.96 -8.37
CA LEU A 5 -8.79 36.20 -7.76
C LEU A 5 -8.71 36.14 -6.22
N GLU A 6 -8.21 37.20 -5.60
CA GLU A 6 -8.10 37.33 -4.14
C GLU A 6 -9.41 37.87 -3.53
N PRO A 7 -10.09 37.13 -2.63
CA PRO A 7 -11.42 37.51 -2.14
C PRO A 7 -11.36 38.65 -1.10
N VAL A 8 -11.85 39.85 -1.45
CA VAL A 8 -11.82 41.03 -0.55
C VAL A 8 -12.55 40.78 0.78
N ALA A 9 -13.69 40.09 0.76
CA ALA A 9 -14.56 39.90 1.93
C ALA A 9 -14.21 38.67 2.80
N SER A 10 -13.17 37.91 2.46
CA SER A 10 -12.75 36.76 3.28
C SER A 10 -11.87 37.23 4.44
N ALA A 11 -12.14 36.74 5.66
CA ALA A 11 -11.28 37.00 6.82
C ALA A 11 -9.86 36.43 6.68
N ARG A 12 -9.63 35.54 5.71
CA ARG A 12 -8.31 34.97 5.39
C ARG A 12 -7.58 35.71 4.26
N SER A 13 -8.19 36.75 3.68
CA SER A 13 -7.62 37.44 2.53
C SER A 13 -6.47 38.36 2.92
N TRP A 14 -5.65 38.70 1.93
CA TRP A 14 -4.64 39.73 2.07
C TRP A 14 -5.26 41.07 2.51
N TYR A 15 -6.37 41.49 1.89
CA TYR A 15 -7.04 42.76 2.18
C TYR A 15 -7.54 42.85 3.62
N ALA A 16 -8.17 41.78 4.12
CA ALA A 16 -8.64 41.72 5.49
C ALA A 16 -7.48 41.76 6.49
N SER A 17 -6.43 40.97 6.23
CA SER A 17 -5.24 40.88 7.08
C SER A 17 -4.47 42.20 7.13
N TRP A 18 -4.34 42.89 6.00
CA TRP A 18 -3.64 44.16 5.93
C TRP A 18 -4.46 45.29 6.59
N THR A 19 -5.78 45.32 6.37
CA THR A 19 -6.69 46.27 7.04
C THR A 19 -6.67 46.09 8.56
N ALA A 20 -6.65 44.85 9.02
CA ALA A 20 -6.52 44.51 10.45
C ALA A 20 -5.24 45.11 11.07
N LYS A 21 -4.10 44.99 10.37
CA LYS A 21 -2.83 45.58 10.84
C LYS A 21 -2.83 47.11 10.81
N ALA A 22 -3.36 47.70 9.73
CA ALA A 22 -3.35 49.15 9.55
C ALA A 22 -4.25 49.86 10.57
N LEU A 23 -5.35 49.23 10.97
CA LEU A 23 -6.36 49.82 11.86
C LEU A 23 -6.37 49.23 13.28
N GLY A 24 -5.58 48.20 13.55
CA GLY A 24 -5.54 47.53 14.86
C GLY A 24 -6.82 46.75 15.21
N VAL A 25 -7.48 46.15 14.22
CA VAL A 25 -8.77 45.45 14.37
C VAL A 25 -8.65 43.94 14.11
N GLY A 26 -9.68 43.15 14.46
CA GLY A 26 -9.70 41.72 14.15
C GLY A 26 -9.82 41.43 12.64
N ALA A 27 -9.35 40.26 12.17
CA ALA A 27 -9.39 39.91 10.74
C ALA A 27 -10.81 39.86 10.13
N ALA A 28 -11.80 39.44 10.93
CA ALA A 28 -13.20 39.44 10.51
C ALA A 28 -13.74 40.87 10.31
N GLU A 29 -13.37 41.80 11.22
CA GLU A 29 -13.71 43.22 11.11
C GLU A 29 -12.97 43.87 9.94
N GLY A 30 -11.69 43.53 9.76
CA GLY A 30 -10.88 43.95 8.61
C GLY A 30 -11.50 43.57 7.27
N ALA A 31 -12.08 42.37 7.15
CA ALA A 31 -12.79 41.95 5.95
C ALA A 31 -14.04 42.81 5.65
N VAL A 32 -14.81 43.16 6.70
CA VAL A 32 -15.97 44.05 6.56
C VAL A 32 -15.53 45.44 6.11
N LEU A 33 -14.50 46.00 6.75
CA LEU A 33 -13.97 47.33 6.44
C LEU A 33 -13.37 47.39 5.03
N ALA A 34 -12.61 46.38 4.61
CA ALA A 34 -12.06 46.28 3.27
C ALA A 34 -13.18 46.23 2.20
N ARG A 35 -14.23 45.43 2.42
CA ARG A 35 -15.40 45.39 1.53
C ARG A 35 -16.08 46.75 1.42
N LEU A 36 -16.26 47.45 2.55
CA LEU A 36 -16.85 48.79 2.56
C LEU A 36 -15.97 49.80 1.81
N LEU A 37 -14.65 49.73 1.99
CA LEU A 37 -13.69 50.58 1.28
C LEU A 37 -13.78 50.38 -0.23
N PHE A 38 -13.74 49.14 -0.72
CA PHE A 38 -13.87 48.84 -2.15
C PHE A 38 -15.19 49.36 -2.72
N GLY A 39 -16.30 49.17 -2.00
CA GLY A 39 -17.60 49.75 -2.39
C GLY A 39 -17.64 51.28 -2.38
N ARG A 40 -16.76 51.96 -1.64
CA ARG A 40 -16.61 53.43 -1.65
C ARG A 40 -15.65 53.90 -2.74
N LEU A 41 -14.59 53.15 -3.02
CA LEU A 41 -13.64 53.43 -4.10
C LEU A 41 -14.33 53.29 -5.46
N HIS A 42 -15.16 52.26 -5.64
CA HIS A 42 -15.95 52.09 -6.85
C HIS A 42 -16.96 53.24 -7.03
N ARG A 43 -17.69 53.62 -5.97
CA ARG A 43 -18.59 54.78 -5.98
C ARG A 43 -17.92 56.14 -6.25
N ARG A 44 -16.58 56.20 -6.19
CA ARG A 44 -15.78 57.39 -6.50
C ARG A 44 -15.03 57.25 -7.83
N ASP A 45 -15.35 56.24 -8.63
CA ASP A 45 -14.72 55.95 -9.92
C ASP A 45 -13.19 55.76 -9.87
N ILE A 46 -12.67 55.34 -8.71
CA ILE A 46 -11.23 55.02 -8.53
C ILE A 46 -10.94 53.61 -9.05
N ILE A 47 -11.91 52.70 -8.91
CA ILE A 47 -11.84 51.31 -9.39
C ILE A 47 -13.12 50.97 -10.18
N GLY A 48 -12.99 50.12 -11.19
CA GLY A 48 -14.12 49.57 -11.94
C GLY A 48 -14.68 48.29 -11.32
N GLU A 49 -15.86 47.87 -11.77
CA GLU A 49 -16.55 46.64 -11.36
C GLU A 49 -17.02 45.88 -12.61
N ILE A 50 -16.79 44.56 -12.63
CA ILE A 50 -17.27 43.63 -13.67
C ILE A 50 -17.90 42.42 -12.97
N THR A 51 -19.00 41.90 -13.53
CA THR A 51 -19.63 40.67 -13.05
C THR A 51 -19.06 39.46 -13.81
N SER A 52 -18.61 38.44 -13.09
CA SER A 52 -18.12 37.20 -13.70
C SER A 52 -19.25 36.34 -14.28
N ALA A 53 -18.91 35.34 -15.10
CA ALA A 53 -19.87 34.38 -15.63
C ALA A 53 -20.54 33.51 -14.55
N SER A 54 -19.96 33.43 -13.35
CA SER A 54 -20.54 32.75 -12.17
C SER A 54 -21.35 33.70 -11.26
N GLY A 55 -21.47 34.98 -11.62
CA GLY A 55 -22.21 35.99 -10.87
C GLY A 55 -21.41 36.70 -9.77
N ALA A 56 -20.09 36.49 -9.67
CA ALA A 56 -19.25 37.16 -8.68
C ALA A 56 -18.94 38.62 -9.09
N GLN A 57 -18.89 39.54 -8.11
CA GLN A 57 -18.44 40.92 -8.33
C GLN A 57 -16.91 40.99 -8.31
N ILE A 58 -16.31 41.48 -9.38
CA ILE A 58 -14.87 41.64 -9.53
C ILE A 58 -14.53 43.12 -9.63
N PHE A 59 -13.68 43.60 -8.73
CA PHE A 59 -13.14 44.96 -8.81
C PHE A 59 -11.83 44.97 -9.61
N HIS A 60 -11.63 45.99 -10.46
CA HIS A 60 -10.42 46.13 -11.25
C HIS A 60 -9.92 47.58 -11.28
N LEU A 61 -8.63 47.77 -11.54
CA LEU A 61 -8.09 49.09 -11.87
C LEU A 61 -8.35 49.38 -13.35
N PRO A 62 -8.98 50.51 -13.72
CA PRO A 62 -9.10 50.91 -15.12
C PRO A 62 -7.72 51.16 -15.73
N ALA A 63 -7.44 50.64 -16.93
CA ALA A 63 -6.11 50.74 -17.54
C ALA A 63 -5.61 52.19 -17.70
N ASN A 64 -6.53 53.14 -17.96
CA ASN A 64 -6.24 54.57 -18.07
C ASN A 64 -5.88 55.26 -16.73
N THR A 65 -6.04 54.57 -15.59
CA THR A 65 -5.65 55.08 -14.26
C THR A 65 -4.27 54.60 -13.82
N VAL A 66 -3.69 53.64 -14.53
CA VAL A 66 -2.35 53.11 -14.24
C VAL A 66 -1.32 53.99 -14.95
N VAL A 67 -0.52 54.73 -14.17
CA VAL A 67 0.52 55.60 -14.69
C VAL A 67 1.89 54.99 -14.38
N ALA A 68 2.65 54.68 -15.43
CA ALA A 68 4.07 54.34 -15.31
C ALA A 68 4.92 55.61 -15.50
N LYS A 69 5.81 55.90 -14.56
CA LYS A 69 6.78 56.99 -14.66
C LYS A 69 8.19 56.42 -14.55
N LEU A 70 9.10 56.97 -15.36
CA LEU A 70 10.52 56.72 -15.21
C LEU A 70 11.01 57.42 -13.93
N VAL A 71 11.93 56.76 -13.23
CA VAL A 71 12.65 57.31 -12.09
C VAL A 71 14.00 57.76 -12.61
N ASP A 72 14.38 59.01 -12.34
CA ASP A 72 15.68 59.54 -12.70
C ASP A 72 16.77 58.93 -11.81
N ASP A 73 17.99 58.79 -12.33
CA ASP A 73 19.11 58.17 -11.60
C ASP A 73 19.40 58.83 -10.24
N ALA A 74 19.14 60.13 -10.12
CA ALA A 74 19.30 60.87 -8.87
C ALA A 74 18.32 60.43 -7.75
N ASP A 75 17.16 59.89 -8.12
CA ASP A 75 16.09 59.51 -7.19
C ASP A 75 16.10 58.01 -6.85
N VAL A 76 16.95 57.20 -7.51
CA VAL A 76 17.03 55.74 -7.31
C VAL A 76 17.34 55.36 -5.86
N GLY A 77 18.10 56.18 -5.14
CA GLY A 77 18.36 55.96 -3.71
C GLY A 77 17.13 56.11 -2.82
N ALA A 78 16.02 56.65 -3.31
CA ALA A 78 14.82 57.00 -2.54
C ALA A 78 13.56 56.20 -2.94
N ILE A 79 13.69 55.13 -3.74
CA ILE A 79 12.54 54.37 -4.27
C ILE A 79 12.22 53.09 -3.49
N ALA A 80 12.86 52.83 -2.35
CA ALA A 80 12.69 51.57 -1.62
C ALA A 80 12.22 51.76 -0.17
N LEU A 81 11.36 50.84 0.26
CA LEU A 81 11.04 50.56 1.65
C LEU A 81 11.41 49.12 1.96
N MET A 82 11.95 48.85 3.14
CA MET A 82 12.24 47.52 3.63
C MET A 82 11.56 47.30 4.98
N CYS A 83 10.95 46.13 5.15
CA CYS A 83 10.37 45.73 6.43
C CYS A 83 11.47 45.47 7.47
N ASP A 84 11.32 46.04 8.66
CA ASP A 84 12.21 45.84 9.81
C ASP A 84 12.27 44.39 10.32
N THR A 85 11.27 43.57 9.97
CA THR A 85 11.11 42.20 10.50
C THR A 85 11.42 41.14 9.45
N CYS A 86 10.64 41.07 8.36
CA CYS A 86 10.80 40.03 7.33
C CYS A 86 11.74 40.43 6.19
N ARG A 87 12.29 41.66 6.22
CA ARG A 87 13.20 42.19 5.18
C ARG A 87 12.59 42.25 3.77
N ASN A 88 11.27 42.12 3.64
CA ASN A 88 10.58 42.30 2.35
C ASN A 88 10.76 43.73 1.86
N THR A 89 11.29 43.89 0.65
CA THR A 89 11.51 45.20 0.01
C THR A 89 10.34 45.55 -0.92
N VAL A 90 9.89 46.81 -0.87
CA VAL A 90 8.86 47.38 -1.74
C VAL A 90 9.50 48.52 -2.53
N TYR A 91 9.43 48.44 -3.85
CA TYR A 91 9.92 49.49 -4.75
C TYR A 91 8.72 50.30 -5.28
N SER A 92 8.82 51.62 -5.25
CA SER A 92 7.78 52.51 -5.79
C SER A 92 8.32 53.91 -6.08
N TYR A 93 7.52 54.74 -6.75
CA TYR A 93 7.88 56.14 -6.98
C TYR A 93 8.05 56.88 -5.64
N PRO A 94 8.97 57.85 -5.49
CA PRO A 94 9.28 58.48 -4.20
C PRO A 94 8.06 59.00 -3.43
N GLN A 95 7.02 59.46 -4.14
CA GLN A 95 5.76 59.89 -3.51
C GLN A 95 5.05 58.76 -2.75
N ALA A 96 4.96 57.55 -3.33
CA ALA A 96 4.33 56.40 -2.70
C ALA A 96 5.19 55.85 -1.54
N ILE A 97 6.52 55.89 -1.70
CA ILE A 97 7.46 55.56 -0.62
C ILE A 97 7.24 56.47 0.58
N ASN A 98 7.11 57.78 0.36
CA ASN A 98 6.81 58.74 1.42
C ASN A 98 5.47 58.44 2.13
N GLN A 99 4.46 57.92 1.42
CA GLN A 99 3.15 57.58 1.99
C GLN A 99 3.16 56.28 2.79
N LEU A 100 4.05 55.35 2.44
CA LEU A 100 4.11 54.01 3.04
C LEU A 100 5.24 53.87 4.08
N ASP A 101 6.09 54.88 4.25
CA ASP A 101 7.10 54.93 5.31
C ASP A 101 6.43 54.89 6.70
N GLY A 102 6.76 53.88 7.49
CA GLY A 102 6.13 53.57 8.77
C GLY A 102 4.82 52.77 8.70
N ALA A 103 4.33 52.43 7.50
CA ALA A 103 3.14 51.60 7.34
C ALA A 103 3.39 50.13 7.72
N PRO A 104 2.35 49.34 8.04
CA PRO A 104 2.51 47.90 8.26
C PRO A 104 3.04 47.18 7.03
N CYS A 105 3.83 46.12 7.26
CA CYS A 105 4.38 45.29 6.20
C CYS A 105 3.28 44.75 5.25
N LEU A 106 3.55 44.81 3.95
CA LEU A 106 2.64 44.31 2.91
C LEU A 106 2.58 42.77 2.89
N VAL A 107 3.47 42.05 3.57
CA VAL A 107 3.39 40.59 3.67
C VAL A 107 2.28 40.20 4.65
N ALA A 108 1.29 39.42 4.19
CA ALA A 108 0.04 39.15 4.92
C ALA A 108 0.22 38.69 6.38
N ARG A 109 1.24 37.89 6.69
CA ARG A 109 1.47 37.36 8.06
C ARG A 109 2.61 38.03 8.84
N CYS A 110 3.29 39.02 8.27
CA CYS A 110 4.37 39.74 8.97
C CYS A 110 3.81 40.89 9.82
N SER A 111 4.24 41.01 11.07
CA SER A 111 3.86 42.10 11.99
C SER A 111 4.76 43.32 11.92
N GLY A 112 5.80 43.31 11.08
CA GLY A 112 6.79 44.39 10.98
C GLY A 112 6.26 45.65 10.30
N THR A 113 7.09 46.70 10.31
CA THR A 113 6.81 48.00 9.70
C THR A 113 7.78 48.32 8.56
N GLN A 114 7.29 49.02 7.56
CA GLN A 114 8.09 49.49 6.43
C GLN A 114 8.96 50.67 6.86
N ARG A 115 10.24 50.64 6.54
CA ARG A 115 11.20 51.72 6.76
C ARG A 115 11.91 52.07 5.47
N ARG A 116 12.35 53.31 5.32
CA ARG A 116 13.18 53.71 4.17
C ARG A 116 14.39 52.81 4.00
N ASP A 117 14.62 52.44 2.76
CA ASP A 117 15.80 51.72 2.32
C ASP A 117 16.34 52.37 1.04
N ALA A 118 17.61 52.13 0.73
CA ALA A 118 18.25 52.66 -0.46
C ALA A 118 18.54 51.54 -1.44
N VAL A 119 18.19 51.75 -2.71
CA VAL A 119 18.62 50.84 -3.78
C VAL A 119 20.06 51.16 -4.12
N ASP A 120 20.90 50.12 -4.13
CA ASP A 120 22.28 50.24 -4.61
C ASP A 120 22.29 50.72 -6.08
N PRO A 121 22.95 51.85 -6.41
CA PRO A 121 23.11 52.30 -7.79
C PRO A 121 23.75 51.24 -8.70
N ASP A 122 24.58 50.36 -8.14
CA ASP A 122 25.27 49.26 -8.82
C ASP A 122 24.47 47.94 -8.78
N ASN A 123 23.17 48.01 -8.54
CA ASN A 123 22.29 46.84 -8.55
C ASN A 123 22.44 46.01 -9.84
N PHE A 124 22.76 44.73 -9.68
CA PHE A 124 22.97 43.78 -10.79
C PHE A 124 21.83 43.80 -11.82
N TYR A 125 20.57 43.77 -11.39
CA TYR A 125 19.43 43.74 -12.31
C TYR A 125 19.31 45.05 -13.10
N ARG A 126 19.58 46.20 -12.47
CA ARG A 126 19.62 47.50 -13.16
C ARG A 126 20.69 47.51 -14.24
N GLN A 127 21.90 47.04 -13.92
CA GLN A 127 22.98 46.91 -14.91
C GLN A 127 22.60 45.93 -16.02
N MET A 128 22.03 44.76 -15.67
CA MET A 128 21.56 43.75 -16.62
C MET A 128 20.53 44.30 -17.61
N TYR A 129 19.54 45.08 -17.14
CA TYR A 129 18.54 45.70 -18.01
C TYR A 129 19.07 46.91 -18.81
N ALA A 130 20.17 47.53 -18.37
CA ALA A 130 20.84 48.61 -19.10
C ALA A 130 21.81 48.10 -20.19
N LEU A 131 22.25 46.85 -20.09
CA LEU A 131 23.09 46.20 -21.09
C LEU A 131 22.27 45.88 -22.35
N THR A 132 22.84 46.15 -23.52
CA THR A 132 22.25 45.83 -24.82
C THR A 132 22.49 44.39 -25.28
N ASP A 133 23.36 43.63 -24.61
CA ASP A 133 23.67 42.23 -24.93
C ASP A 133 22.71 41.27 -24.19
N ILE A 134 21.52 41.09 -24.75
CA ILE A 134 20.53 40.13 -24.23
C ILE A 134 20.92 38.73 -24.72
N ARG A 135 21.51 37.91 -23.85
CA ARG A 135 21.74 36.49 -24.13
C ARG A 135 20.49 35.67 -23.86
N ARG A 136 20.04 34.92 -24.86
CA ARG A 136 18.87 34.04 -24.74
C ARG A 136 19.28 32.74 -24.05
N VAL A 137 18.50 32.30 -23.07
CA VAL A 137 18.64 30.94 -22.51
C VAL A 137 18.07 29.96 -23.51
N VAL A 138 18.91 29.08 -24.03
CA VAL A 138 18.50 28.01 -24.95
C VAL A 138 18.75 26.68 -24.27
N ALA A 139 17.67 26.05 -23.81
CA ALA A 139 17.72 24.72 -23.23
C ALA A 139 17.53 23.64 -24.30
N ARG A 140 18.38 22.62 -24.29
CA ARG A 140 18.25 21.41 -25.13
C ARG A 140 18.36 20.17 -24.26
N GLU A 141 17.64 19.12 -24.62
CA GLU A 141 17.83 17.83 -23.97
C GLU A 141 19.18 17.20 -24.41
N HIS A 142 19.78 16.41 -23.53
CA HIS A 142 20.96 15.60 -23.80
C HIS A 142 20.74 14.23 -23.18
N THR A 143 20.15 13.33 -23.95
CA THR A 143 19.75 11.99 -23.51
C THR A 143 20.23 10.97 -24.51
N SER A 144 20.26 9.69 -24.13
CA SER A 144 20.53 8.59 -25.06
C SER A 144 19.41 8.35 -26.08
N LEU A 145 18.30 9.10 -26.00
CA LEU A 145 17.19 9.02 -26.96
C LEU A 145 17.42 9.93 -28.18
N LEU A 146 18.41 10.83 -28.14
CA LEU A 146 18.77 11.68 -29.27
C LEU A 146 19.71 10.96 -30.24
N ASP A 147 19.56 11.26 -31.53
CA ASP A 147 20.51 10.85 -32.57
C ASP A 147 21.93 11.35 -32.24
N ASP A 148 22.93 10.51 -32.54
CA ASP A 148 24.34 10.79 -32.26
C ASP A 148 24.81 12.12 -32.85
N ALA A 149 24.44 12.40 -34.10
CA ALA A 149 24.81 13.65 -34.78
C ALA A 149 24.25 14.89 -34.08
N VAL A 150 23.03 14.80 -33.54
CA VAL A 150 22.39 15.91 -32.80
C VAL A 150 23.07 16.10 -31.45
N ARG A 151 23.34 15.00 -30.73
CA ARG A 151 24.04 15.01 -29.45
C ARG A 151 25.44 15.61 -29.57
N LEU A 152 26.24 15.15 -30.53
CA LEU A 152 27.58 15.68 -30.83
C LEU A 152 27.56 17.16 -31.21
N ARG A 153 26.57 17.59 -31.99
CA ARG A 153 26.39 19.02 -32.33
C ARG A 153 26.14 19.84 -31.07
N TYR A 154 25.19 19.43 -30.22
CA TYR A 154 24.89 20.16 -28.97
C TYR A 154 26.10 20.20 -28.03
N GLU A 155 26.85 19.11 -27.88
CA GLU A 155 28.09 19.10 -27.09
C GLU A 155 29.13 20.06 -27.65
N THR A 156 29.31 20.07 -28.97
CA THR A 156 30.29 20.93 -29.64
C THR A 156 29.91 22.40 -29.50
N GLU A 157 28.64 22.73 -29.78
CA GLU A 157 28.12 24.10 -29.65
C GLU A 157 28.16 24.60 -28.20
N PHE A 158 27.83 23.74 -27.23
CA PHE A 158 27.86 24.10 -25.81
C PHE A 158 29.28 24.41 -25.29
N LYS A 159 30.31 23.74 -25.83
CA LYS A 159 31.72 23.97 -25.47
C LYS A 159 32.33 25.22 -26.09
N GLN A 160 31.73 25.77 -27.15
CA GLN A 160 32.34 26.87 -27.89
C GLN A 160 32.29 28.18 -27.07
N PRO A 161 33.38 28.96 -27.02
CA PRO A 161 33.41 30.21 -26.25
C PRO A 161 32.50 31.31 -26.82
N ASN A 162 32.28 31.31 -28.14
CA ASN A 162 31.40 32.25 -28.85
C ASN A 162 30.45 31.47 -29.76
N PRO A 163 29.47 30.75 -29.19
CA PRO A 163 28.60 29.90 -29.98
C PRO A 163 27.54 30.75 -30.71
N PRO A 164 26.87 30.20 -31.74
CA PRO A 164 25.73 30.85 -32.39
C PRO A 164 24.65 31.30 -31.38
N PRO A 165 23.87 32.38 -31.66
CA PRO A 165 22.85 32.88 -30.72
C PRO A 165 21.76 31.87 -30.34
N ASN A 166 21.58 30.81 -31.12
CA ASN A 166 20.63 29.73 -30.91
C ASN A 166 21.27 28.43 -30.40
N ALA A 167 22.57 28.45 -30.08
CA ALA A 167 23.28 27.33 -29.50
C ALA A 167 22.79 27.04 -28.08
N PRO A 168 22.83 25.77 -27.63
CA PRO A 168 22.44 25.41 -26.27
C PRO A 168 23.33 26.12 -25.24
N SER A 169 22.69 26.80 -24.29
CA SER A 169 23.32 27.35 -23.09
C SER A 169 22.95 26.58 -21.82
N VAL A 170 21.98 25.65 -21.93
CA VAL A 170 21.55 24.73 -20.87
C VAL A 170 21.33 23.35 -21.48
N LEU A 171 21.93 22.32 -20.90
CA LEU A 171 21.68 20.92 -21.27
C LEU A 171 20.86 20.23 -20.17
N VAL A 172 19.70 19.71 -20.53
CA VAL A 172 18.85 18.90 -19.65
C VAL A 172 19.15 17.44 -19.90
N ALA A 173 19.82 16.79 -18.94
CA ALA A 173 20.37 15.46 -19.16
C ALA A 173 19.81 14.38 -18.24
N THR A 174 19.87 13.14 -18.74
CA THR A 174 19.67 11.92 -17.95
C THR A 174 20.98 11.51 -17.26
N PRO A 175 20.98 10.48 -16.39
CA PRO A 175 22.20 9.96 -15.75
C PRO A 175 23.36 9.58 -16.69
N THR A 176 23.12 9.54 -18.00
CA THR A 176 24.14 9.28 -19.02
C THR A 176 25.29 10.29 -19.00
N LEU A 177 25.06 11.55 -18.61
CA LEU A 177 26.14 12.53 -18.43
C LEU A 177 26.92 12.35 -17.12
N GLU A 178 26.46 11.51 -16.19
CA GLU A 178 27.22 11.16 -14.97
C GLU A 178 28.49 10.38 -15.31
N MET A 179 28.45 9.59 -16.40
CA MET A 179 29.38 8.52 -16.69
C MET A 179 30.77 8.90 -17.20
N GLY A 180 31.06 10.14 -17.58
CA GLY A 180 32.40 10.45 -18.08
C GLY A 180 32.49 11.52 -19.14
N ILE A 181 31.41 11.72 -19.89
CA ILE A 181 31.41 12.53 -21.11
C ILE A 181 31.92 13.94 -20.78
N ASP A 182 32.97 14.34 -21.49
CA ASP A 182 33.52 15.68 -21.38
C ASP A 182 32.59 16.65 -22.11
N ILE A 183 32.01 17.61 -21.38
CA ILE A 183 31.14 18.66 -21.92
C ILE A 183 31.74 20.07 -21.71
N GLY A 184 33.05 20.15 -21.42
CA GLY A 184 33.72 21.40 -21.12
C GLY A 184 33.57 21.84 -19.66
N ASP A 185 33.91 23.10 -19.37
CA ASP A 185 33.79 23.67 -18.03
C ASP A 185 32.35 24.10 -17.73
N LEU A 186 31.75 23.52 -16.69
CA LEU A 186 30.42 23.89 -16.23
C LEU A 186 30.53 24.85 -15.05
N SER A 187 29.92 26.02 -15.17
CA SER A 187 29.81 26.98 -14.06
C SER A 187 28.66 26.64 -13.10
N ALA A 188 27.66 25.88 -13.56
CA ALA A 188 26.51 25.51 -12.75
C ALA A 188 25.95 24.13 -13.11
N VAL A 189 25.47 23.40 -12.10
CA VAL A 189 24.71 22.15 -12.23
C VAL A 189 23.40 22.29 -11.47
N LEU A 190 22.29 22.05 -12.16
CA LEU A 190 20.95 22.09 -11.59
C LEU A 190 20.37 20.67 -11.55
N LEU A 191 20.16 20.15 -10.36
CA LEU A 191 19.54 18.84 -10.12
C LEU A 191 18.03 19.03 -9.96
N SER A 192 17.24 18.48 -10.88
CA SER A 192 15.76 18.54 -10.81
C SER A 192 15.17 17.73 -9.65
N SER A 193 15.94 16.78 -9.11
CA SER A 193 15.68 16.03 -7.88
C SER A 193 17.00 15.60 -7.24
N LEU A 194 16.99 15.25 -5.95
CA LEU A 194 18.17 14.65 -5.33
C LEU A 194 18.37 13.22 -5.87
N PRO A 195 19.61 12.87 -6.28
CA PRO A 195 19.92 11.51 -6.70
C PRO A 195 19.67 10.48 -5.60
N GLY A 196 19.36 9.25 -6.02
CA GLY A 196 19.10 8.13 -5.10
C GLY A 196 20.33 7.67 -4.32
N SER A 197 21.54 7.97 -4.80
CA SER A 197 22.81 7.56 -4.17
C SER A 197 23.81 8.72 -4.08
N VAL A 198 24.72 8.61 -3.10
CA VAL A 198 25.83 9.57 -2.92
C VAL A 198 26.75 9.57 -4.14
N ALA A 199 27.06 8.40 -4.68
CA ALA A 199 27.86 8.27 -5.90
C ALA A 199 27.28 9.09 -7.05
N SER A 200 25.98 8.98 -7.31
CA SER A 200 25.31 9.73 -8.38
C SER A 200 25.35 11.24 -8.11
N TYR A 201 25.15 11.67 -6.86
CA TYR A 201 25.29 13.08 -6.48
C TYR A 201 26.69 13.63 -6.76
N LEU A 202 27.74 12.94 -6.28
CA LEU A 202 29.13 13.34 -6.48
C LEU A 202 29.52 13.32 -7.96
N GLN A 203 29.07 12.32 -8.72
CA GLN A 203 29.33 12.24 -10.17
C GLN A 203 28.64 13.35 -10.96
N ARG A 204 27.43 13.77 -10.57
CA ARG A 204 26.71 14.90 -11.21
C ARG A 204 27.34 16.24 -10.88
N VAL A 205 27.55 16.53 -9.60
CA VAL A 205 28.04 17.85 -9.13
C VAL A 205 29.53 18.02 -9.42
N GLY A 206 30.33 16.97 -9.29
CA GLY A 206 31.77 16.97 -9.59
C GLY A 206 32.14 17.17 -11.08
N ARG A 207 31.14 17.40 -11.94
CA ARG A 207 31.34 17.85 -13.32
C ARG A 207 31.59 19.35 -13.42
N ALA A 208 31.11 20.13 -12.44
CA ALA A 208 31.24 21.57 -12.45
C ALA A 208 32.50 22.06 -11.76
N GLY A 209 33.00 23.22 -12.19
CA GLY A 209 34.15 23.90 -11.58
C GLY A 209 35.48 23.19 -11.79
N ARG A 210 35.60 22.32 -12.82
CA ARG A 210 36.84 21.56 -13.09
C ARG A 210 37.99 22.45 -13.54
N LEU A 211 37.70 23.52 -14.29
CA LEU A 211 38.72 24.42 -14.82
C LEU A 211 38.94 25.65 -13.93
N THR A 212 37.86 26.18 -13.35
CA THR A 212 37.87 27.43 -12.57
C THR A 212 37.94 27.22 -11.06
N GLY A 213 37.69 26.01 -10.57
CA GLY A 213 37.63 25.68 -9.14
C GLY A 213 36.34 26.11 -8.42
N ASN A 214 35.48 26.90 -9.07
CA ASN A 214 34.24 27.43 -8.51
C ASN A 214 33.03 27.02 -9.37
N ALA A 215 31.98 26.53 -8.72
CA ALA A 215 30.72 26.21 -9.40
C ALA A 215 29.51 26.34 -8.46
N LEU A 216 28.35 26.59 -9.06
CA LEU A 216 27.06 26.59 -8.36
C LEU A 216 26.34 25.25 -8.57
N ALA A 217 26.11 24.52 -7.49
CA ALA A 217 25.24 23.34 -7.49
C ALA A 217 23.90 23.68 -6.85
N LEU A 218 22.80 23.56 -7.60
CA LEU A 218 21.45 23.79 -7.10
C LEU A 218 20.63 22.50 -7.21
N ALA A 219 20.02 22.05 -6.11
CA ALA A 219 19.14 20.89 -6.11
C ALA A 219 17.71 21.30 -5.75
N TYR A 220 16.76 20.98 -6.65
CA TYR A 220 15.34 21.15 -6.39
C TYR A 220 14.81 19.92 -5.67
N VAL A 221 14.10 20.11 -4.57
CA VAL A 221 13.51 19.03 -3.77
C VAL A 221 12.01 19.25 -3.65
N THR A 222 11.22 18.24 -4.01
CA THR A 222 9.78 18.29 -3.83
C THR A 222 9.43 18.23 -2.33
N GLY A 223 8.57 19.15 -1.87
CA GLY A 223 8.07 19.17 -0.49
C GLY A 223 7.14 18.00 -0.11
N ARG A 224 7.11 16.94 -0.93
CA ARG A 224 6.28 15.74 -0.82
C ARG A 224 6.99 14.57 -1.50
N GLY A 225 6.64 13.34 -1.14
CA GLY A 225 7.19 12.12 -1.76
C GLY A 225 8.47 11.60 -1.10
N ASP A 226 9.21 10.81 -1.84
CA ASP A 226 10.43 10.08 -1.46
C ASP A 226 11.67 10.97 -1.23
N GLN A 227 11.64 12.21 -1.71
CA GLN A 227 12.74 13.17 -1.63
C GLN A 227 12.77 13.97 -0.31
N LEU A 228 11.61 14.18 0.31
CA LEU A 228 11.46 14.97 1.52
C LEU A 228 12.28 14.42 2.71
N PRO A 229 12.40 13.10 2.92
CA PRO A 229 13.30 12.54 3.93
C PRO A 229 14.77 12.93 3.72
N ARG A 230 15.28 12.88 2.49
CA ARG A 230 16.67 13.24 2.15
C ARG A 230 16.95 14.73 2.37
N PHE A 231 15.96 15.59 2.15
CA PHE A 231 16.06 17.01 2.43
C PHE A 231 16.29 17.33 3.91
N LYS A 232 15.78 16.50 4.84
CA LYS A 232 15.99 16.71 6.28
C LYS A 232 17.43 16.44 6.70
N ARG A 233 18.20 15.67 5.91
CA ARG A 233 19.59 15.26 6.21
C ARG A 233 20.45 15.36 4.93
N PRO A 234 20.67 16.58 4.41
CA PRO A 234 21.39 16.75 3.15
C PRO A 234 22.83 16.24 3.22
N GLU A 235 23.46 16.24 4.40
CA GLU A 235 24.82 15.72 4.61
C GLU A 235 24.95 14.24 4.26
N ASP A 236 23.92 13.42 4.51
CA ASP A 236 23.94 11.99 4.17
C ASP A 236 24.01 11.77 2.65
N THR A 237 23.53 12.74 1.85
CA THR A 237 23.59 12.70 0.37
C THR A 237 24.85 13.36 -0.17
N ILE A 238 25.33 14.44 0.46
CA ILE A 238 26.47 15.24 0.00
C ILE A 238 27.80 14.62 0.43
N ASN A 239 27.90 14.19 1.70
CA ASN A 239 29.11 13.68 2.35
C ASN A 239 28.96 12.21 2.81
N GLY A 240 27.92 11.51 2.35
CA GLY A 240 27.68 10.12 2.74
C GLY A 240 28.73 9.14 2.19
N ALA A 241 28.64 7.88 2.63
CA ALA A 241 29.55 6.83 2.16
C ALA A 241 29.22 6.40 0.72
N VAL A 242 30.23 6.36 -0.13
CA VAL A 242 30.12 5.72 -1.46
C VAL A 242 30.39 4.24 -1.30
N ARG A 243 29.33 3.42 -1.39
CA ARG A 243 29.46 1.95 -1.42
C ARG A 243 29.90 1.51 -2.82
N PRO A 244 30.96 0.69 -2.97
CA PRO A 244 31.35 0.17 -4.27
C PRO A 244 30.25 -0.75 -4.83
N PRO A 245 30.05 -0.79 -6.16
CA PRO A 245 29.15 -1.77 -6.76
C PRO A 245 29.70 -3.18 -6.52
N ALA A 246 28.82 -4.12 -6.18
CA ALA A 246 29.16 -5.53 -6.14
C ALA A 246 29.21 -6.05 -7.59
N THR A 247 30.33 -6.64 -8.01
CA THR A 247 30.47 -7.33 -9.31
C THR A 247 30.38 -8.82 -9.10
N TYR A 248 29.41 -9.48 -9.75
CA TYR A 248 29.23 -10.92 -9.68
C TYR A 248 29.71 -11.58 -10.97
N LEU A 249 30.85 -12.25 -10.88
CA LEU A 249 31.50 -12.89 -12.03
C LEU A 249 30.84 -14.22 -12.42
N GLU A 250 29.98 -14.76 -11.57
CA GLU A 250 29.29 -16.04 -11.76
C GLU A 250 27.97 -15.91 -12.54
N ALA A 251 27.66 -14.72 -13.06
CA ALA A 251 26.48 -14.45 -13.86
C ALA A 251 26.45 -15.25 -15.17
N GLU A 252 25.81 -16.42 -15.12
CA GLU A 252 25.86 -17.42 -16.19
C GLU A 252 25.37 -16.88 -17.54
N GLU A 253 24.30 -16.08 -17.57
CA GLU A 253 23.80 -15.47 -18.81
C GLU A 253 24.80 -14.47 -19.43
N ILE A 254 25.50 -13.69 -18.61
CA ILE A 254 26.55 -12.78 -19.07
C ILE A 254 27.72 -13.60 -19.65
N LEU A 255 28.12 -14.65 -18.93
CA LEU A 255 29.21 -15.54 -19.37
C LEU A 255 28.88 -16.25 -20.68
N ARG A 256 27.62 -16.68 -20.89
CA ARG A 256 27.16 -17.32 -22.13
C ARG A 256 27.27 -16.38 -23.33
N ARG A 257 26.87 -15.12 -23.19
CA ARG A 257 26.96 -14.11 -24.28
C ARG A 257 28.40 -13.72 -24.57
N GLN A 258 29.19 -13.51 -23.53
CA GLN A 258 30.62 -13.24 -23.67
C GLN A 258 31.33 -14.42 -24.33
N PHE A 259 30.95 -15.65 -23.98
CA PHE A 259 31.42 -16.84 -24.67
C PHE A 259 31.01 -16.85 -26.15
N THR A 260 29.74 -16.60 -26.49
CA THR A 260 29.29 -16.50 -27.89
C THR A 260 30.07 -15.43 -28.68
N ALA A 261 30.31 -14.27 -28.08
CA ALA A 261 31.16 -13.22 -28.66
C ALA A 261 32.62 -13.67 -28.81
N SER A 262 33.16 -14.44 -27.87
CA SER A 262 34.51 -14.99 -27.97
C SER A 262 34.65 -16.02 -29.12
N VAL A 263 33.62 -16.83 -29.36
CA VAL A 263 33.58 -17.75 -30.52
C VAL A 263 33.54 -16.94 -31.82
N ALA A 264 32.75 -15.87 -31.85
CA ALA A 264 32.72 -14.96 -33.00
C ALA A 264 34.06 -14.26 -33.24
N ASP A 265 34.79 -13.87 -32.19
CA ASP A 265 36.15 -13.31 -32.30
C ASP A 265 37.14 -14.32 -32.87
N VAL A 266 37.05 -15.60 -32.47
CA VAL A 266 37.86 -16.66 -33.08
C VAL A 266 37.51 -16.87 -34.55
N LEU A 267 36.22 -16.89 -34.90
CA LEU A 267 35.77 -16.99 -36.30
C LEU A 267 36.25 -15.80 -37.13
N ALA A 268 36.24 -14.59 -36.55
CA ALA A 268 36.68 -13.37 -37.20
C ALA A 268 38.18 -13.37 -37.58
N ARG A 269 38.99 -14.27 -36.98
CA ARG A 269 40.40 -14.44 -37.34
C ARG A 269 40.63 -15.32 -38.56
N ASP A 270 39.62 -16.07 -39.02
CA ASP A 270 39.70 -16.82 -40.27
C ASP A 270 39.35 -15.90 -41.45
N PRO A 271 40.30 -15.60 -42.35
CA PRO A 271 40.03 -14.76 -43.52
C PRO A 271 39.06 -15.40 -44.53
N ASN A 272 38.84 -16.72 -44.45
CA ASN A 272 37.90 -17.44 -45.32
C ASN A 272 36.50 -17.57 -44.73
N ALA A 273 36.31 -17.21 -43.45
CA ALA A 273 35.00 -17.22 -42.82
C ALA A 273 34.12 -16.07 -43.35
N PRO A 274 32.79 -16.21 -43.30
CA PRO A 274 31.86 -15.13 -43.62
C PRO A 274 31.96 -14.00 -42.60
N HIS A 275 32.32 -12.79 -43.07
CA HIS A 275 32.40 -11.58 -42.25
C HIS A 275 31.17 -10.69 -42.47
N PRO A 276 30.22 -10.64 -41.53
CA PRO A 276 28.99 -9.86 -41.70
C PRO A 276 29.30 -8.36 -41.77
N ARG A 277 28.59 -7.66 -42.66
CA ARG A 277 28.61 -6.18 -42.72
C ARG A 277 27.27 -5.58 -42.40
N THR A 278 26.20 -6.34 -42.60
CA THR A 278 24.82 -5.94 -42.36
C THR A 278 24.13 -6.90 -41.39
N PRO A 279 23.01 -6.50 -40.77
CA PRO A 279 22.22 -7.38 -39.91
C PRO A 279 21.72 -8.61 -40.67
N ARG A 280 21.43 -8.48 -41.97
CA ARG A 280 21.02 -9.60 -42.83
C ARG A 280 22.12 -10.65 -42.98
N ASP A 281 23.38 -10.22 -43.10
CA ASP A 281 24.51 -11.16 -43.21
C ASP A 281 24.74 -11.92 -41.90
N ALA A 282 24.46 -11.25 -40.77
CA ALA A 282 24.60 -11.83 -39.44
C ALA A 282 23.42 -12.74 -39.06
N LEU A 283 22.17 -12.28 -39.18
CA LEU A 283 20.97 -12.94 -38.64
C LEU A 283 20.11 -13.63 -39.70
N GLY A 284 20.30 -13.36 -40.99
CA GLY A 284 19.34 -13.74 -42.03
C GLY A 284 19.13 -15.25 -42.17
N ALA A 285 20.12 -16.07 -41.84
CA ALA A 285 20.03 -17.52 -41.85
C ALA A 285 21.06 -18.16 -40.91
N THR A 286 20.80 -19.42 -40.55
CA THR A 286 21.69 -20.27 -39.72
C THR A 286 22.20 -21.49 -40.50
N THR A 287 22.12 -21.48 -41.83
CA THR A 287 22.55 -22.59 -42.70
C THR A 287 24.06 -22.56 -42.93
N PRO A 288 24.72 -23.68 -43.29
CA PRO A 288 26.14 -23.69 -43.63
C PRO A 288 26.52 -22.61 -44.67
N GLY A 289 27.69 -22.00 -44.53
CA GLY A 289 28.16 -20.88 -45.37
C GLY A 289 27.66 -19.49 -44.97
N THR A 290 26.88 -19.36 -43.90
CA THR A 290 26.43 -18.08 -43.32
C THR A 290 27.19 -17.76 -42.03
N PHE A 291 27.17 -16.52 -41.54
CA PHE A 291 27.89 -16.15 -40.30
C PHE A 291 27.47 -17.01 -39.10
N LEU A 292 26.16 -17.09 -38.80
CA LEU A 292 25.68 -17.94 -37.70
C LEU A 292 25.87 -19.42 -38.00
N GLY A 293 25.77 -19.85 -39.26
CA GLY A 293 26.05 -21.24 -39.65
C GLY A 293 27.49 -21.67 -39.34
N GLU A 294 28.47 -20.85 -39.71
CA GLU A 294 29.89 -21.12 -39.45
C GLU A 294 30.24 -20.95 -37.96
N LEU A 295 29.62 -19.99 -37.26
CA LEU A 295 29.75 -19.86 -35.80
C LEU A 295 29.27 -21.12 -35.08
N LEU A 296 28.10 -21.65 -35.48
CA LEU A 296 27.55 -22.89 -34.93
C LEU A 296 28.40 -24.11 -35.31
N ALA A 297 28.94 -24.16 -36.54
CA ALA A 297 29.84 -25.23 -36.96
C ALA A 297 31.14 -25.24 -36.14
N LEU A 298 31.71 -24.05 -35.89
CA LEU A 298 32.90 -23.88 -35.05
C LEU A 298 32.62 -24.28 -33.59
N ALA A 299 31.49 -23.83 -33.03
CA ALA A 299 31.05 -24.22 -31.69
C ALA A 299 30.77 -25.72 -31.56
N ALA A 300 30.23 -26.36 -32.59
CA ALA A 300 29.95 -27.80 -32.59
C ALA A 300 31.23 -28.65 -32.72
N THR A 301 32.23 -28.19 -33.47
CA THR A 301 33.46 -28.96 -33.75
C THR A 301 34.56 -28.73 -32.71
N ARG A 302 34.69 -27.50 -32.19
CA ARG A 302 35.75 -27.08 -31.24
C ARG A 302 35.19 -26.52 -29.93
N GLY A 303 33.92 -26.76 -29.62
CA GLY A 303 33.24 -26.21 -28.45
C GLY A 303 33.96 -26.47 -27.13
N GLU A 304 34.42 -27.71 -26.91
CA GLU A 304 35.15 -28.07 -25.67
C GLU A 304 36.47 -27.30 -25.52
N GLU A 305 37.24 -27.18 -26.61
CA GLU A 305 38.50 -26.41 -26.64
C GLU A 305 38.25 -24.91 -26.37
N LEU A 306 37.23 -24.35 -27.04
CA LEU A 306 36.88 -22.93 -26.96
C LEU A 306 36.38 -22.57 -25.56
N VAL A 307 35.48 -23.38 -24.97
CA VAL A 307 34.98 -23.13 -23.62
C VAL A 307 36.10 -23.25 -22.60
N ASN A 308 36.96 -24.28 -22.68
CA ASN A 308 38.06 -24.43 -21.73
C ASN A 308 39.06 -23.26 -21.82
N THR A 309 39.33 -22.76 -23.03
CA THR A 309 40.17 -21.56 -23.23
C THR A 309 39.52 -20.32 -22.62
N TYR A 310 38.21 -20.15 -22.80
CA TYR A 310 37.45 -19.05 -22.20
C TYR A 310 37.44 -19.13 -20.66
N LEU A 311 37.18 -20.32 -20.10
CA LEU A 311 37.17 -20.57 -18.65
C LEU A 311 38.55 -20.36 -18.01
N ALA A 312 39.65 -20.62 -18.73
CA ALA A 312 41.01 -20.38 -18.24
C ALA A 312 41.32 -18.89 -17.99
N GLY A 313 40.47 -17.96 -18.46
CA GLY A 313 40.58 -16.54 -18.17
C GLY A 313 40.10 -16.14 -16.76
N PHE A 314 39.46 -17.04 -16.03
CA PHE A 314 38.93 -16.79 -14.69
C PHE A 314 39.81 -17.43 -13.62
N SER A 315 40.05 -16.72 -12.51
CA SER A 315 40.86 -17.24 -11.39
C SER A 315 40.08 -18.21 -10.50
N ASP A 316 38.84 -17.86 -10.16
CA ASP A 316 37.93 -18.64 -9.33
C ASP A 316 36.50 -18.47 -9.89
N LEU A 317 35.88 -19.56 -10.35
CA LEU A 317 34.51 -19.61 -10.83
C LEU A 317 33.85 -20.84 -10.23
N ASP A 318 32.58 -20.72 -9.84
CA ASP A 318 31.79 -21.83 -9.32
C ASP A 318 31.86 -23.07 -10.26
N PRO A 319 32.16 -24.28 -9.73
CA PRO A 319 32.30 -25.49 -10.53
C PRO A 319 31.04 -25.89 -11.30
N ASP A 320 29.85 -25.61 -10.75
CA ASP A 320 28.58 -25.92 -11.40
C ASP A 320 28.35 -24.96 -12.57
N VAL A 321 28.64 -23.66 -12.41
CA VAL A 321 28.60 -22.67 -13.51
C VAL A 321 29.56 -23.07 -14.63
N ALA A 322 30.79 -23.46 -14.29
CA ALA A 322 31.78 -23.92 -15.26
C ALA A 322 31.32 -25.16 -16.03
N THR A 323 30.69 -26.13 -15.35
CA THR A 323 30.16 -27.35 -15.97
C THR A 323 29.08 -27.02 -16.99
N ARG A 324 28.14 -26.14 -16.65
CA ARG A 324 27.05 -25.74 -17.55
C ARG A 324 27.52 -24.94 -18.75
N LEU A 325 28.53 -24.08 -18.58
CA LEU A 325 29.17 -23.40 -19.71
C LEU A 325 29.82 -24.38 -20.70
N ARG A 326 30.29 -25.55 -20.25
CA ARG A 326 30.79 -26.60 -21.17
C ARG A 326 29.68 -27.26 -21.98
N GLU A 327 28.46 -27.32 -21.46
CA GLU A 327 27.30 -27.88 -22.15
C GLU A 327 26.64 -26.89 -23.12
N PHE A 328 26.76 -25.59 -22.84
CA PHE A 328 26.13 -24.49 -23.58
C PHE A 328 26.32 -24.52 -25.11
N PRO A 329 27.55 -24.75 -25.67
CA PRO A 329 27.76 -24.72 -27.11
C PRO A 329 26.98 -25.81 -27.87
N ALA A 330 26.81 -26.98 -27.25
CA ALA A 330 26.18 -28.13 -27.88
C ALA A 330 24.64 -28.14 -27.70
N GLN A 331 24.15 -27.61 -26.57
CA GLN A 331 22.72 -27.71 -26.21
C GLN A 331 21.96 -26.42 -26.53
N GLU A 332 22.38 -25.28 -25.99
CA GLU A 332 21.57 -24.05 -25.97
C GLU A 332 21.91 -23.06 -27.09
N LEU A 333 23.20 -22.92 -27.43
CA LEU A 333 23.65 -21.95 -28.43
C LEU A 333 22.96 -22.11 -29.80
N PRO A 334 22.78 -23.33 -30.36
CA PRO A 334 22.07 -23.51 -31.62
C PRO A 334 20.63 -23.00 -31.56
N ALA A 335 19.88 -23.35 -30.51
CA ALA A 335 18.50 -22.93 -30.34
C ALA A 335 18.37 -21.40 -30.25
N ARG A 336 19.31 -20.73 -29.56
CA ARG A 336 19.36 -19.26 -29.46
C ARG A 336 19.62 -18.61 -30.82
N CYS A 337 20.61 -19.09 -31.58
CA CYS A 337 20.93 -18.57 -32.91
C CYS A 337 19.76 -18.78 -33.90
N HIS A 338 19.12 -19.95 -33.89
CA HIS A 338 17.95 -20.23 -34.72
C HIS A 338 16.78 -19.30 -34.38
N LYS A 339 16.49 -19.12 -33.09
CA LYS A 339 15.42 -18.24 -32.63
C LYS A 339 15.67 -16.79 -33.04
N ALA A 340 16.88 -16.27 -32.82
CA ALA A 340 17.27 -14.91 -33.23
C ALA A 340 17.06 -14.69 -34.74
N SER A 341 17.50 -15.65 -35.56
CA SER A 341 17.30 -15.60 -37.02
C SER A 341 15.82 -15.64 -37.42
N GLN A 342 15.01 -16.47 -36.77
CA GLN A 342 13.57 -16.57 -37.03
C GLN A 342 12.82 -15.30 -36.62
N ASP A 343 13.13 -14.74 -35.46
CA ASP A 343 12.48 -13.53 -34.95
C ASP A 343 12.82 -12.31 -35.83
N TRP A 344 14.07 -12.17 -36.27
CA TRP A 344 14.49 -11.16 -37.24
C TRP A 344 13.76 -11.30 -38.59
N ASN A 345 13.70 -12.52 -39.15
CA ASN A 345 13.01 -12.78 -40.41
C ASN A 345 11.50 -12.49 -40.32
N ARG A 346 10.84 -12.92 -39.23
CA ARG A 346 9.42 -12.62 -38.98
C ARG A 346 9.18 -11.11 -38.96
N ARG A 347 10.05 -10.34 -38.30
CA ARG A 347 9.94 -8.87 -38.26
C ARG A 347 10.02 -8.26 -39.66
N ILE A 348 10.96 -8.71 -40.49
CA ILE A 348 11.09 -8.27 -41.89
C ILE A 348 9.84 -8.62 -42.70
N GLU A 349 9.29 -9.82 -42.54
CA GLU A 349 8.06 -10.25 -43.21
C GLU A 349 6.86 -9.38 -42.83
N THR A 350 6.64 -9.15 -41.54
CA THR A 350 5.57 -8.27 -41.03
C THR A 350 5.68 -6.85 -41.60
N LEU A 351 6.87 -6.26 -41.60
CA LEU A 351 7.08 -4.92 -42.15
C LEU A 351 6.82 -4.86 -43.65
N ASN A 352 7.24 -5.88 -44.42
CA ASN A 352 6.93 -5.95 -45.85
C ASN A 352 5.43 -6.11 -46.13
N HIS A 353 4.73 -6.91 -45.31
CA HIS A 353 3.28 -7.06 -45.42
C HIS A 353 2.55 -5.73 -45.19
N ARG A 354 2.93 -5.00 -44.14
CA ARG A 354 2.41 -3.65 -43.86
C ARG A 354 2.71 -2.66 -44.99
N ARG A 355 3.92 -2.70 -45.53
CA ARG A 355 4.31 -1.86 -46.67
C ARG A 355 3.37 -2.12 -47.85
N ALA A 356 3.14 -3.38 -48.20
CA ALA A 356 2.25 -3.74 -49.31
C ALA A 356 0.80 -3.29 -49.07
N ALA A 357 0.28 -3.42 -47.84
CA ALA A 357 -1.06 -2.95 -47.49
C ALA A 357 -1.18 -1.42 -47.60
N ALA A 358 -0.20 -0.67 -47.09
CA ALA A 358 -0.16 0.79 -47.18
C ALA A 358 -0.02 1.27 -48.64
N GLU A 359 0.84 0.64 -49.43
CA GLU A 359 1.00 0.92 -50.88
C GLU A 359 -0.29 0.66 -51.65
N LYS A 360 -1.05 -0.39 -51.32
CA LYS A 360 -2.33 -0.70 -51.95
C LYS A 360 -3.41 0.35 -51.65
N ALA A 361 -3.43 0.90 -50.44
CA ALA A 361 -4.42 1.91 -50.03
C ALA A 361 -4.10 3.32 -50.53
N LEU A 362 -2.83 3.62 -50.82
CA LEU A 362 -2.36 4.97 -51.15
C LEU A 362 -3.05 5.61 -52.37
N PRO A 363 -3.26 4.92 -53.51
CA PRO A 363 -3.84 5.54 -54.71
C PRO A 363 -5.29 6.00 -54.53
N GLU A 364 -6.11 5.25 -53.78
CA GLU A 364 -7.49 5.64 -53.48
C GLU A 364 -7.50 6.91 -52.62
N LEU A 365 -6.66 6.96 -51.59
CA LEU A 365 -6.54 8.11 -50.71
C LEU A 365 -6.02 9.35 -51.46
N GLN A 366 -5.06 9.16 -52.38
CA GLN A 366 -4.57 10.23 -53.23
C GLN A 366 -5.68 10.81 -54.11
N GLY A 367 -6.41 9.94 -54.82
CA GLY A 367 -7.52 10.37 -55.68
C GLY A 367 -8.62 11.12 -54.94
N ARG A 368 -8.92 10.73 -53.69
CA ARG A 368 -9.85 11.47 -52.82
C ARG A 368 -9.30 12.83 -52.40
N SER A 369 -8.00 12.90 -52.08
CA SER A 369 -7.36 14.16 -51.63
C SER A 369 -7.22 15.21 -52.74
N GLU A 370 -7.11 14.76 -54.00
CA GLU A 370 -6.97 15.62 -55.19
C GLU A 370 -8.33 15.95 -55.83
N SER A 371 -9.43 15.40 -55.32
CA SER A 371 -10.78 15.68 -55.80
C SER A 371 -11.17 17.14 -55.55
N PRO A 372 -11.94 17.78 -56.46
CA PRO A 372 -12.50 19.11 -56.23
C PRO A 372 -13.43 19.19 -54.99
N ALA A 373 -13.97 18.04 -54.57
CA ALA A 373 -14.81 17.90 -53.37
C ALA A 373 -14.02 17.41 -52.13
N ALA A 374 -12.68 17.39 -52.19
CA ALA A 374 -11.84 16.90 -51.11
C ALA A 374 -12.03 17.74 -49.84
N THR A 375 -12.37 17.07 -48.75
CA THR A 375 -12.39 17.67 -47.42
C THR A 375 -10.96 17.80 -46.86
N GLU A 376 -10.77 18.64 -45.84
CA GLU A 376 -9.50 18.67 -45.10
C GLU A 376 -9.19 17.34 -44.41
N ASP A 377 -10.22 16.53 -44.13
CA ASP A 377 -10.09 15.14 -43.70
C ASP A 377 -9.46 14.26 -44.79
N ASP A 378 -9.97 14.30 -46.02
CA ASP A 378 -9.42 13.50 -47.14
C ASP A 378 -7.94 13.81 -47.39
N LYS A 379 -7.57 15.09 -47.38
CA LYS A 379 -6.16 15.51 -47.52
C LYS A 379 -5.31 15.05 -46.35
N ARG A 380 -5.86 15.06 -45.13
CA ARG A 380 -5.15 14.59 -43.93
C ARG A 380 -4.94 13.08 -43.95
N GLU A 381 -5.93 12.33 -44.44
CA GLU A 381 -5.87 10.88 -44.57
C GLU A 381 -4.75 10.43 -45.51
N TYR A 382 -4.68 11.01 -46.70
CA TYR A 382 -3.61 10.71 -47.66
C TYR A 382 -2.22 10.99 -47.08
N ARG A 383 -2.04 12.16 -46.44
CA ARG A 383 -0.77 12.52 -45.79
C ARG A 383 -0.38 11.56 -44.68
N THR A 384 -1.32 11.22 -43.81
CA THR A 384 -1.07 10.29 -42.71
C THR A 384 -0.71 8.89 -43.21
N ALA A 385 -1.38 8.40 -44.27
CA ALA A 385 -1.03 7.13 -44.89
C ALA A 385 0.36 7.17 -45.55
N LYS A 386 0.71 8.28 -46.21
CA LYS A 386 2.04 8.50 -46.80
C LYS A 386 3.15 8.53 -45.74
N SER A 387 2.92 9.20 -44.60
CA SER A 387 3.85 9.19 -43.47
C SER A 387 3.98 7.79 -42.86
N ALA A 388 2.87 7.08 -42.66
CA ALA A 388 2.93 5.69 -42.18
C ALA A 388 3.76 4.78 -43.10
N LEU A 389 3.65 4.94 -44.42
CA LEU A 389 4.50 4.25 -45.39
C LEU A 389 5.98 4.68 -45.29
N GLY A 390 6.23 5.97 -45.04
CA GLY A 390 7.56 6.52 -44.74
C GLY A 390 8.21 5.80 -43.55
N VAL A 391 7.49 5.69 -42.43
CA VAL A 391 7.96 5.01 -41.21
C VAL A 391 8.32 3.56 -41.51
N ILE A 392 7.42 2.82 -42.18
CA ILE A 392 7.65 1.40 -42.50
C ILE A 392 8.90 1.23 -43.39
N ASN A 393 9.09 2.13 -44.36
CA ASN A 393 10.27 2.10 -45.23
C ASN A 393 11.56 2.42 -44.47
N LYS A 394 11.52 3.39 -43.54
CA LYS A 394 12.64 3.72 -42.66
C LYS A 394 13.02 2.52 -41.78
N GLN A 395 12.04 1.89 -41.12
CA GLN A 395 12.25 0.68 -40.31
C GLN A 395 12.87 -0.46 -41.12
N LEU A 396 12.36 -0.70 -42.35
CA LEU A 396 12.95 -1.70 -43.24
C LEU A 396 14.39 -1.36 -43.66
N ALA A 397 14.72 -0.07 -43.80
CA ALA A 397 16.07 0.37 -44.13
C ALA A 397 17.01 0.21 -42.93
N GLU A 398 16.58 0.58 -41.73
CA GLU A 398 17.35 0.43 -40.47
C GLU A 398 17.66 -1.03 -40.19
N GLN A 399 16.67 -1.92 -40.28
CA GLN A 399 16.85 -3.37 -40.14
C GLN A 399 17.85 -3.98 -41.15
N ARG A 400 18.18 -3.25 -42.23
CA ARG A 400 19.16 -3.67 -43.25
C ARG A 400 20.51 -2.97 -43.14
N SER A 401 20.58 -1.82 -42.47
CA SER A 401 21.74 -0.91 -42.48
C SER A 401 22.34 -0.66 -41.10
N GLU A 402 21.67 -1.08 -40.03
CA GLU A 402 22.20 -1.04 -38.67
C GLU A 402 23.52 -1.80 -38.54
N TYR A 403 24.36 -1.40 -37.59
CA TYR A 403 25.60 -2.13 -37.31
C TYR A 403 25.29 -3.56 -36.85
N TRP A 404 25.87 -4.55 -37.54
CA TRP A 404 25.48 -5.95 -37.39
C TRP A 404 25.68 -6.52 -35.97
N ILE A 405 26.63 -5.97 -35.19
CA ILE A 405 26.84 -6.35 -33.78
C ILE A 405 25.65 -5.91 -32.93
N SER A 406 25.16 -4.68 -33.12
CA SER A 406 24.00 -4.15 -32.40
C SER A 406 22.75 -5.00 -32.66
N ALA A 407 22.60 -5.52 -33.88
CA ALA A 407 21.53 -6.48 -34.18
C ALA A 407 21.67 -7.80 -33.37
N LEU A 408 22.87 -8.34 -33.19
CA LEU A 408 23.11 -9.54 -32.37
C LEU A 408 22.90 -9.27 -30.87
N GLU A 409 23.22 -8.07 -30.40
CA GLU A 409 22.97 -7.60 -29.04
C GLU A 409 21.46 -7.50 -28.74
N VAL A 410 20.68 -6.94 -29.66
CA VAL A 410 19.21 -6.83 -29.54
C VAL A 410 18.54 -8.21 -29.42
N HIS A 411 19.09 -9.23 -30.07
CA HIS A 411 18.61 -10.60 -29.98
C HIS A 411 19.25 -11.43 -28.84
N GLY A 412 20.04 -10.79 -27.95
CA GLY A 412 20.63 -11.43 -26.77
C GLY A 412 21.72 -12.48 -27.09
N LEU A 413 22.27 -12.46 -28.31
CA LEU A 413 23.39 -13.34 -28.68
C LEU A 413 24.72 -12.77 -28.17
N PHE A 414 24.91 -11.46 -28.27
CA PHE A 414 26.09 -10.73 -27.81
C PHE A 414 25.77 -9.91 -26.55
N PRO A 415 26.79 -9.57 -25.73
CA PRO A 415 26.61 -8.75 -24.53
C PRO A 415 26.28 -7.31 -24.91
N ASN A 416 25.24 -6.73 -24.28
CA ASN A 416 24.89 -5.32 -24.42
C ASN A 416 25.20 -4.54 -23.13
N TYR A 417 25.29 -3.21 -23.22
CA TYR A 417 25.66 -2.36 -22.07
C TYR A 417 24.61 -2.37 -20.94
N THR A 418 23.33 -2.58 -21.26
CA THR A 418 22.22 -2.47 -20.32
C THR A 418 21.81 -3.81 -19.67
N LEU A 419 22.26 -4.95 -20.22
CA LEU A 419 21.82 -6.31 -19.89
C LEU A 419 20.29 -6.52 -19.94
N LEU A 420 19.56 -5.57 -20.52
CA LEU A 420 18.10 -5.61 -20.68
C LEU A 420 17.79 -6.18 -22.06
N ASP A 421 17.25 -7.40 -22.12
CA ASP A 421 16.89 -8.04 -23.39
C ASP A 421 15.48 -7.69 -23.87
N ASP A 422 14.68 -7.05 -23.02
CA ASP A 422 13.30 -6.75 -23.32
C ASP A 422 13.04 -5.23 -23.34
N SER A 423 12.93 -4.70 -24.56
CA SER A 423 12.57 -3.31 -24.81
C SER A 423 11.30 -3.22 -25.66
N VAL A 424 10.63 -2.07 -25.55
CA VAL A 424 9.46 -1.73 -26.34
C VAL A 424 9.82 -0.54 -27.20
N LEU A 425 9.46 -0.64 -28.48
CA LEU A 425 9.66 0.43 -29.46
C LEU A 425 8.39 1.30 -29.54
N LEU A 426 8.58 2.62 -29.49
CA LEU A 426 7.55 3.60 -29.79
C LEU A 426 7.92 4.33 -31.09
N SER A 427 7.15 4.12 -32.13
CA SER A 427 7.30 4.84 -33.40
C SER A 427 6.38 6.07 -33.41
N VAL A 428 6.97 7.25 -33.63
CA VAL A 428 6.26 8.54 -33.53
C VAL A 428 6.28 9.23 -34.89
N SER A 429 5.09 9.63 -35.35
CA SER A 429 4.93 10.45 -36.55
C SER A 429 4.37 11.82 -36.16
N VAL A 430 5.12 12.87 -36.49
CA VAL A 430 4.77 14.27 -36.20
C VAL A 430 4.42 14.98 -37.49
N ASN A 431 3.26 15.62 -37.53
CA ASN A 431 2.80 16.41 -38.66
C ASN A 431 2.65 17.88 -38.28
N TRP A 432 3.02 18.81 -39.17
CA TRP A 432 2.78 20.25 -39.00
C TRP A 432 2.52 20.94 -40.33
N ARG A 433 2.00 22.17 -40.28
CA ARG A 433 1.89 23.04 -41.45
C ARG A 433 3.04 24.03 -41.43
N ASN A 434 3.84 24.07 -42.48
CA ASN A 434 4.87 25.08 -42.65
C ASN A 434 4.18 26.45 -42.78
N PRO A 435 4.48 27.43 -41.91
CA PRO A 435 3.80 28.72 -41.91
C PRO A 435 4.14 29.56 -43.15
N GLU A 436 5.31 29.36 -43.77
CA GLU A 436 5.76 30.13 -44.94
C GLU A 436 5.18 29.57 -46.24
N THR A 437 5.29 28.26 -46.46
CA THR A 437 4.83 27.62 -47.70
C THR A 437 3.36 27.22 -47.66
N GLN A 438 2.76 27.18 -46.46
CA GLN A 438 1.43 26.58 -46.19
C GLN A 438 1.35 25.09 -46.52
N ASP A 439 2.47 24.46 -46.91
CA ASP A 439 2.57 23.04 -47.15
C ASP A 439 2.65 22.27 -45.84
N TYR A 440 2.21 21.03 -45.85
CA TYR A 440 2.29 20.17 -44.69
C TYR A 440 3.56 19.32 -44.74
N GLU A 441 4.28 19.31 -43.63
CA GLU A 441 5.52 18.57 -43.44
C GLU A 441 5.33 17.49 -42.37
N ASN A 442 6.12 16.41 -42.47
CA ASN A 442 6.15 15.32 -41.51
C ASN A 442 7.59 14.98 -41.09
N SER A 443 7.73 14.51 -39.86
CA SER A 443 8.98 13.96 -39.33
C SER A 443 8.69 12.73 -38.49
N GLU A 444 9.62 11.79 -38.48
CA GLU A 444 9.44 10.49 -37.85
C GLU A 444 10.69 10.10 -37.06
N PHE A 445 10.48 9.64 -35.83
CA PHE A 445 11.52 9.17 -34.94
C PHE A 445 11.02 8.02 -34.07
N GLU A 446 11.95 7.28 -33.49
CA GLU A 446 11.65 6.13 -32.66
C GLU A 446 12.26 6.29 -31.27
N LEU A 447 11.60 5.71 -30.28
CA LEU A 447 12.01 5.75 -28.89
C LEU A 447 12.01 4.33 -28.33
N VAL A 448 13.07 3.97 -27.63
CA VAL A 448 13.20 2.65 -26.98
C VAL A 448 13.09 2.80 -25.48
N ARG A 449 12.33 1.91 -24.85
CA ARG A 449 12.13 1.89 -23.40
C ARG A 449 12.18 0.45 -22.87
N GLY A 450 12.82 0.22 -21.73
CA GLY A 450 12.80 -1.10 -21.08
C GLY A 450 11.37 -1.54 -20.77
N SER A 451 11.04 -2.81 -21.02
CA SER A 451 9.66 -3.31 -21.03
C SER A 451 8.91 -3.10 -19.71
N SER A 452 9.62 -3.10 -18.57
CA SER A 452 9.04 -2.89 -17.23
C SER A 452 8.38 -1.52 -17.10
N ALA A 453 9.08 -0.48 -17.58
CA ALA A 453 8.59 0.89 -17.59
C ALA A 453 7.58 1.10 -18.73
N ALA A 454 7.89 0.56 -19.92
CA ALA A 454 7.06 0.66 -21.11
C ALA A 454 5.64 0.10 -20.88
N LEU A 455 5.48 -0.94 -20.07
CA LEU A 455 4.17 -1.51 -19.74
C LEU A 455 3.20 -0.47 -19.16
N ARG A 456 3.69 0.65 -18.59
CA ARG A 456 2.88 1.79 -18.11
C ARG A 456 3.08 3.04 -18.96
N GLU A 457 4.33 3.41 -19.23
CA GLU A 457 4.68 4.66 -19.93
C GLU A 457 4.37 4.60 -21.43
N PHE A 458 4.39 3.40 -22.02
CA PHE A 458 4.08 3.13 -23.42
C PHE A 458 2.69 2.52 -23.63
N ALA A 459 1.89 2.39 -22.58
CA ALA A 459 0.53 1.87 -22.71
C ALA A 459 -0.37 2.86 -23.48
N PRO A 460 -1.29 2.40 -24.35
CA PRO A 460 -2.24 3.27 -25.04
C PRO A 460 -3.03 4.15 -24.05
N GLY A 461 -3.19 5.41 -24.40
CA GLY A 461 -3.83 6.43 -23.58
C GLY A 461 -2.90 7.08 -22.56
N SER A 462 -1.65 6.65 -22.42
CA SER A 462 -0.62 7.36 -21.65
C SER A 462 0.00 8.50 -22.48
N THR A 463 0.73 9.41 -21.81
CA THR A 463 1.47 10.50 -22.46
C THR A 463 2.95 10.37 -22.12
N PHE A 464 3.79 10.22 -23.15
CA PHE A 464 5.25 10.16 -23.02
C PHE A 464 5.88 11.47 -23.48
N TYR A 465 6.89 11.97 -22.75
CA TYR A 465 7.49 13.27 -23.02
C TYR A 465 8.91 13.10 -23.57
N ALA A 466 9.15 13.46 -24.84
CA ALA A 466 10.45 13.37 -25.51
C ALA A 466 10.50 14.27 -26.76
N HIS A 467 11.69 14.68 -27.20
CA HIS A 467 11.89 15.54 -28.39
C HIS A 467 11.09 16.85 -28.36
N GLY A 468 10.79 17.38 -27.17
CA GLY A 468 9.96 18.58 -26.99
C GLY A 468 8.46 18.34 -27.21
N PHE A 469 8.01 17.08 -27.26
CA PHE A 469 6.61 16.71 -27.47
C PHE A 469 6.01 15.96 -26.27
N ALA A 470 4.74 16.24 -25.99
CA ALA A 470 3.83 15.44 -25.18
C ALA A 470 3.14 14.41 -26.09
N ILE A 471 3.77 13.25 -26.23
CA ILE A 471 3.40 12.19 -27.18
C ILE A 471 2.28 11.35 -26.58
N ASN A 472 1.05 11.54 -27.06
CA ASN A 472 -0.07 10.68 -26.69
C ASN A 472 0.04 9.35 -27.45
N ILE A 473 0.13 8.25 -26.70
CA ILE A 473 0.29 6.93 -27.29
C ILE A 473 -1.08 6.40 -27.64
N ASP A 474 -1.33 6.22 -28.94
CA ASP A 474 -2.68 5.98 -29.44
C ASP A 474 -2.86 4.60 -30.08
N ALA A 475 -1.81 3.82 -30.32
CA ALA A 475 -1.96 2.46 -30.85
C ALA A 475 -0.90 1.49 -30.33
N VAL A 476 -1.31 0.22 -30.22
CA VAL A 476 -0.44 -0.93 -29.97
C VAL A 476 -0.38 -1.81 -31.20
N ASP A 477 0.74 -2.50 -31.39
CA ASP A 477 0.85 -3.49 -32.44
C ASP A 477 0.07 -4.77 -32.11
N VAL A 478 -0.80 -5.19 -33.03
CA VAL A 478 -1.65 -6.40 -32.92
C VAL A 478 -1.37 -7.42 -34.03
N GLY A 479 -0.33 -7.22 -34.83
CA GLY A 479 0.02 -8.10 -35.96
C GLY A 479 -0.86 -7.88 -37.20
N ALA A 480 -0.71 -8.71 -38.24
CA ALA A 480 -1.39 -8.47 -39.54
C ALA A 480 -2.92 -8.69 -39.51
N SER A 481 -3.43 -9.44 -38.53
CA SER A 481 -4.87 -9.74 -38.34
C SER A 481 -5.20 -10.11 -36.89
N GLY A 482 -4.55 -9.45 -35.91
CA GLY A 482 -4.73 -9.81 -34.50
C GLY A 482 -3.94 -11.05 -34.08
N GLU A 483 -2.99 -11.55 -34.90
CA GLU A 483 -2.22 -12.77 -34.65
C GLU A 483 -1.31 -12.67 -33.41
N ASP A 484 -0.93 -11.45 -33.03
CA ASP A 484 -0.15 -11.19 -31.83
C ASP A 484 -1.03 -11.15 -30.57
N ILE A 485 -2.36 -11.13 -30.72
CA ILE A 485 -3.32 -11.24 -29.61
C ILE A 485 -3.51 -12.72 -29.30
N ARG A 486 -2.98 -13.15 -28.15
CA ARG A 486 -3.04 -14.53 -27.68
C ARG A 486 -4.01 -14.65 -26.52
N THR A 487 -4.68 -15.79 -26.41
CA THR A 487 -5.56 -16.04 -25.26
C THR A 487 -4.77 -16.67 -24.13
N TRP A 488 -4.68 -15.98 -22.99
CA TRP A 488 -4.08 -16.50 -21.76
C TRP A 488 -5.17 -16.94 -20.80
N VAL A 489 -5.07 -18.16 -20.28
CA VAL A 489 -5.91 -18.66 -19.19
C VAL A 489 -5.14 -18.49 -17.88
N CYS A 490 -5.63 -17.60 -17.03
CA CYS A 490 -4.98 -17.26 -15.76
C CYS A 490 -5.66 -18.00 -14.61
N CYS A 491 -4.90 -18.62 -13.70
CA CYS A 491 -5.50 -19.30 -12.55
C CYS A 491 -5.96 -18.28 -11.51
N PRO A 492 -7.24 -18.30 -11.09
CA PRO A 492 -7.75 -17.36 -10.09
C PRO A 492 -7.15 -17.60 -8.69
N LYS A 493 -6.61 -18.79 -8.42
CA LYS A 493 -6.04 -19.14 -7.11
C LYS A 493 -4.53 -18.94 -7.00
N CYS A 494 -3.75 -19.34 -8.01
CA CYS A 494 -2.28 -19.34 -7.92
C CYS A 494 -1.56 -18.49 -8.96
N GLY A 495 -2.30 -17.84 -9.86
CA GLY A 495 -1.69 -17.00 -10.90
C GLY A 495 -1.01 -17.77 -12.04
N TYR A 496 -1.01 -19.12 -12.05
CA TYR A 496 -0.52 -19.89 -13.19
C TYR A 496 -1.18 -19.45 -14.51
N VAL A 497 -0.38 -19.25 -15.56
CA VAL A 497 -0.85 -18.84 -16.88
C VAL A 497 -0.57 -19.92 -17.92
N LYS A 498 -1.62 -20.35 -18.62
CA LYS A 498 -1.53 -21.18 -19.82
C LYS A 498 -1.92 -20.38 -21.05
N GLU A 499 -1.04 -20.36 -22.04
CA GLU A 499 -1.33 -19.81 -23.36
C GLU A 499 -2.10 -20.85 -24.21
N LEU A 500 -3.16 -20.40 -24.88
CA LEU A 500 -3.92 -21.19 -25.84
C LEU A 500 -3.48 -20.80 -27.25
N ASP A 501 -2.63 -21.62 -27.85
CA ASP A 501 -2.22 -21.41 -29.24
C ASP A 501 -3.42 -21.59 -30.17
N ALA A 502 -3.44 -20.86 -31.30
CA ALA A 502 -4.58 -20.78 -32.23
C ALA A 502 -5.00 -22.12 -32.90
N VAL A 503 -4.31 -23.23 -32.63
CA VAL A 503 -4.62 -24.55 -33.19
C VAL A 503 -4.57 -25.64 -32.10
N GLY A 504 -5.74 -26.08 -31.63
CA GLY A 504 -5.92 -27.39 -30.97
C GLY A 504 -5.56 -27.53 -29.49
N ALA A 505 -5.04 -26.49 -28.82
CA ALA A 505 -4.77 -26.55 -27.39
C ALA A 505 -6.06 -26.41 -26.56
N ALA A 506 -6.51 -27.48 -25.92
CA ALA A 506 -7.64 -27.42 -25.00
C ALA A 506 -7.29 -26.62 -23.74
N ALA A 507 -8.20 -25.75 -23.29
CA ALA A 507 -8.06 -25.05 -22.03
C ALA A 507 -8.00 -26.05 -20.86
N PRO A 508 -7.10 -25.86 -19.87
CA PRO A 508 -6.99 -26.76 -18.75
C PRO A 508 -8.30 -26.80 -17.94
N THR A 509 -8.80 -28.00 -17.66
CA THR A 509 -9.99 -28.19 -16.79
C THR A 509 -9.65 -28.09 -15.30
N LYS A 510 -8.38 -28.32 -14.94
CA LYS A 510 -7.80 -28.12 -13.61
C LYS A 510 -6.43 -27.47 -13.75
N CYS A 511 -6.08 -26.61 -12.80
CA CYS A 511 -4.79 -25.95 -12.79
C CYS A 511 -3.67 -26.97 -12.55
N PRO A 512 -2.62 -27.03 -13.40
CA PRO A 512 -1.52 -27.98 -13.21
C PRO A 512 -0.60 -27.64 -12.02
N ARG A 513 -0.75 -26.46 -11.41
CA ARG A 513 0.01 -26.05 -10.22
C ARG A 513 -0.74 -26.33 -8.93
N CYS A 514 -1.91 -25.71 -8.78
CA CYS A 514 -2.69 -25.81 -7.55
C CYS A 514 -3.87 -26.80 -7.60
N GLY A 515 -4.09 -27.51 -8.71
CA GLY A 515 -5.21 -28.46 -8.85
C GLY A 515 -6.61 -27.82 -8.95
N SER A 516 -6.74 -26.50 -8.80
CA SER A 516 -8.03 -25.80 -8.79
C SER A 516 -8.80 -25.96 -10.12
N PRO A 517 -10.10 -26.35 -10.09
CA PRO A 517 -10.95 -26.40 -11.28
C PRO A 517 -11.39 -25.00 -11.77
N SER A 518 -11.23 -23.96 -10.94
CA SER A 518 -11.67 -22.60 -11.24
C SER A 518 -10.93 -21.97 -12.43
N ILE A 519 -9.78 -22.51 -12.83
CA ILE A 519 -9.06 -22.08 -14.05
C ILE A 519 -9.87 -22.34 -15.34
N ALA A 520 -10.84 -23.25 -15.32
CA ALA A 520 -11.64 -23.60 -16.48
C ALA A 520 -12.70 -22.53 -16.83
N ASP A 521 -12.96 -21.60 -15.92
CA ASP A 521 -13.95 -20.54 -16.08
C ASP A 521 -13.60 -19.64 -17.28
N ILE A 522 -14.62 -19.20 -18.02
CA ILE A 522 -14.47 -18.34 -19.19
C ILE A 522 -13.92 -16.96 -18.80
N SER A 523 -14.26 -16.45 -17.61
CA SER A 523 -13.76 -15.17 -17.08
C SER A 523 -12.24 -15.12 -16.88
N GLN A 524 -11.60 -16.29 -16.81
CA GLN A 524 -10.16 -16.46 -16.65
C GLN A 524 -9.40 -16.44 -17.98
N ARG A 525 -10.11 -16.37 -19.11
CA ARG A 525 -9.55 -16.25 -20.46
C ARG A 525 -9.41 -14.78 -20.80
N LEU A 526 -8.16 -14.33 -20.90
CA LEU A 526 -7.81 -12.95 -21.21
C LEU A 526 -7.17 -12.89 -22.60
N PRO A 527 -7.70 -12.06 -23.52
CA PRO A 527 -6.96 -11.66 -24.71
C PRO A 527 -5.78 -10.80 -24.28
N ILE A 528 -4.56 -11.19 -24.65
CA ILE A 528 -3.32 -10.55 -24.25
C ILE A 528 -2.49 -10.24 -25.49
N ALA A 529 -1.98 -9.01 -25.57
CA ALA A 529 -0.92 -8.65 -26.50
C ALA A 529 0.39 -8.45 -25.72
N GLU A 530 1.45 -9.16 -26.08
CA GLU A 530 2.78 -8.86 -25.54
C GLU A 530 3.26 -7.53 -26.10
N LEU A 531 3.56 -6.59 -25.21
CA LEU A 531 3.90 -5.22 -25.58
C LEU A 531 5.32 -5.18 -26.13
N THR A 532 5.46 -5.13 -27.46
CA THR A 532 6.76 -5.03 -28.14
C THR A 532 6.88 -3.75 -28.96
N ASN A 533 5.78 -3.30 -29.55
CA ASN A 533 5.72 -2.14 -30.42
C ASN A 533 4.44 -1.34 -30.16
N VAL A 534 4.59 -0.02 -30.09
CA VAL A 534 3.49 0.94 -30.02
C VAL A 534 3.75 2.08 -31.00
N SER A 535 2.71 2.83 -31.33
CA SER A 535 2.86 3.99 -32.20
C SER A 535 2.01 5.17 -31.74
N ALA A 536 2.45 6.36 -32.12
CA ALA A 536 1.77 7.62 -31.87
C ALA A 536 1.76 8.48 -33.14
N LEU A 537 0.60 9.07 -33.44
CA LEU A 537 0.47 10.11 -34.47
C LEU A 537 0.09 11.42 -33.79
N ILE A 538 0.99 12.40 -33.86
CA ILE A 538 0.81 13.69 -33.17
C ILE A 538 0.92 14.88 -34.13
N ARG A 539 0.30 15.99 -33.74
CA ARG A 539 0.45 17.28 -34.44
C ARG A 539 1.39 18.15 -33.65
N ARG A 540 2.37 18.76 -34.33
CA ARG A 540 3.39 19.59 -33.68
C ARG A 540 2.80 20.70 -32.82
N GLU A 541 1.76 21.38 -33.32
CA GLU A 541 1.12 22.52 -32.63
C GLU A 541 0.36 22.10 -31.36
N GLU A 542 -0.21 20.89 -31.34
CA GLU A 542 -1.02 20.38 -30.22
C GLU A 542 -0.18 19.60 -29.20
N ALA A 543 0.91 18.98 -29.66
CA ALA A 543 1.76 18.13 -28.86
C ALA A 543 3.05 18.83 -28.40
N ALA A 544 3.38 20.02 -28.89
CA ALA A 544 4.53 20.76 -28.38
C ALA A 544 4.37 21.00 -26.87
N ILE A 545 5.43 20.75 -26.11
CA ILE A 545 5.46 21.08 -24.70
C ILE A 545 5.51 22.60 -24.58
N ASP A 546 4.46 23.17 -24.00
CA ASP A 546 4.29 24.59 -23.76
C ASP A 546 3.85 24.85 -22.31
N ASP A 547 3.55 26.12 -22.03
CA ASP A 547 3.22 26.63 -20.71
C ASP A 547 1.73 26.41 -20.38
N SER A 548 0.97 25.70 -21.23
CA SER A 548 -0.48 25.51 -21.06
C SER A 548 -0.84 24.58 -19.91
N ALA A 549 0.10 23.73 -19.47
CA ALA A 549 -0.04 22.83 -18.34
C ALA A 549 1.21 22.88 -17.45
N GLU A 550 1.03 23.21 -16.16
CA GLU A 550 2.13 23.25 -15.18
C GLU A 550 2.67 21.84 -14.85
N ASP A 551 1.81 20.82 -14.89
CA ASP A 551 2.13 19.44 -14.48
C ASP A 551 2.10 18.47 -15.67
N ARG A 552 3.00 17.48 -15.63
CA ARG A 552 2.97 16.34 -16.55
C ARG A 552 1.73 15.48 -16.28
N ARG A 553 1.10 15.00 -17.36
CA ARG A 553 -0.02 14.06 -17.29
C ARG A 553 0.54 12.66 -17.00
N ILE A 554 0.18 12.10 -15.84
CA ILE A 554 0.58 10.75 -15.45
C ILE A 554 -0.68 9.90 -15.28
N GLU A 555 -0.84 8.91 -16.14
CA GLU A 555 -1.91 7.92 -16.04
C GLU A 555 -1.51 6.79 -15.08
N ARG A 556 -2.50 6.27 -14.33
CA ARG A 556 -2.29 5.14 -13.43
C ARG A 556 -2.91 3.88 -14.01
N PHE A 557 -2.13 2.80 -13.98
CA PHE A 557 -2.50 1.50 -14.53
C PHE A 557 -2.40 0.42 -13.45
N VAL A 558 -3.29 -0.57 -13.53
CA VAL A 558 -3.25 -1.77 -12.68
C VAL A 558 -2.36 -2.81 -13.34
N VAL A 559 -1.25 -3.17 -12.71
CA VAL A 559 -0.30 -4.17 -13.23
C VAL A 559 -0.21 -5.33 -12.26
N VAL A 560 -0.54 -6.54 -12.74
CA VAL A 560 -0.57 -7.76 -11.94
C VAL A 560 0.62 -8.65 -12.32
N PRO A 561 1.53 -8.97 -11.39
CA PRO A 561 2.58 -9.95 -11.61
C PRO A 561 2.05 -11.36 -11.37
N LEU A 562 2.42 -12.31 -12.23
CA LEU A 562 2.01 -13.70 -12.18
C LEU A 562 3.23 -14.61 -12.36
N ALA A 563 3.53 -15.41 -11.34
CA ALA A 563 4.66 -16.32 -11.33
C ALA A 563 4.22 -17.76 -11.63
N ASP A 564 4.90 -18.43 -12.56
CA ASP A 564 4.73 -19.86 -12.79
C ASP A 564 5.64 -20.68 -11.86
N ILE A 565 5.17 -20.92 -10.63
CA ILE A 565 5.88 -21.76 -9.65
C ILE A 565 5.60 -23.23 -9.94
N ASN A 566 6.51 -23.87 -10.67
CA ASN A 566 6.42 -25.28 -11.05
C ASN A 566 7.25 -26.15 -10.10
N SER A 567 6.61 -27.13 -9.44
CA SER A 567 7.30 -28.05 -8.53
C SER A 567 8.38 -28.88 -9.22
N ALA A 568 8.24 -29.18 -10.52
CA ALA A 568 9.25 -29.90 -11.29
C ALA A 568 10.52 -29.08 -11.57
N GLY A 569 10.47 -27.75 -11.41
CA GLY A 569 11.61 -26.84 -11.61
C GLY A 569 12.35 -26.48 -10.32
N ILE A 570 11.97 -27.07 -9.18
CA ILE A 570 12.62 -26.83 -7.89
C ILE A 570 13.96 -27.56 -7.87
N THR A 571 15.03 -26.81 -7.65
CA THR A 571 16.40 -27.36 -7.58
C THR A 571 16.81 -27.70 -6.16
N ARG A 572 16.46 -26.84 -5.19
CA ARG A 572 16.67 -27.01 -3.75
C ARG A 572 15.48 -26.43 -3.00
N HIS A 573 15.13 -27.04 -1.88
CA HIS A 573 14.10 -26.52 -0.98
C HIS A 573 14.32 -26.98 0.45
N TRP A 574 13.73 -26.24 1.39
CA TRP A 574 13.72 -26.57 2.80
C TRP A 574 12.55 -25.88 3.51
N TYR A 575 12.16 -26.42 4.66
CA TYR A 575 11.13 -25.88 5.54
C TYR A 575 11.62 -25.87 7.00
N VAL A 576 11.08 -24.95 7.79
CA VAL A 576 11.29 -24.92 9.24
C VAL A 576 10.13 -25.63 9.92
N GLU A 577 10.42 -26.64 10.73
CA GLU A 577 9.41 -27.42 11.45
C GLU A 577 8.51 -26.52 12.31
N ASN A 578 7.19 -26.75 12.23
CA ASN A 578 6.15 -26.07 13.02
C ASN A 578 6.08 -24.53 12.90
N LEU A 579 6.85 -23.91 11.99
CA LEU A 579 6.84 -22.44 11.80
C LEU A 579 5.99 -22.00 10.60
N GLY A 580 5.88 -22.85 9.57
CA GLY A 580 5.24 -22.49 8.29
C GLY A 580 6.13 -21.66 7.35
N LEU A 581 7.40 -21.45 7.71
CA LEU A 581 8.43 -20.82 6.88
C LEU A 581 9.14 -21.88 6.01
N GLY A 582 9.52 -21.51 4.80
CA GLY A 582 10.41 -22.31 3.97
C GLY A 582 10.87 -21.56 2.74
N ALA A 583 11.84 -22.13 2.02
CA ALA A 583 12.34 -21.57 0.78
C ALA A 583 12.41 -22.63 -0.32
N LYS A 584 12.09 -22.23 -1.55
CA LYS A 584 12.24 -23.05 -2.76
C LYS A 584 13.00 -22.26 -3.80
N HIS A 585 14.10 -22.83 -4.27
CA HIS A 585 14.88 -22.25 -5.34
C HIS A 585 14.47 -22.82 -6.69
N LEU A 586 14.06 -21.93 -7.59
CA LEU A 586 13.65 -22.19 -8.95
C LEU A 586 14.72 -21.61 -9.88
N ARG A 587 15.40 -22.47 -10.63
CA ARG A 587 16.38 -22.04 -11.61
C ARG A 587 15.74 -21.23 -12.74
N ASP A 588 14.56 -21.67 -13.17
CA ASP A 588 13.77 -21.02 -14.20
C ASP A 588 12.33 -20.84 -13.72
N VAL A 589 11.99 -19.62 -13.30
CA VAL A 589 10.62 -19.17 -13.06
C VAL A 589 10.17 -18.25 -14.19
N ARG A 590 9.04 -18.58 -14.81
CA ARG A 590 8.42 -17.71 -15.83
C ARG A 590 7.51 -16.70 -15.15
N LEU A 591 7.90 -15.43 -15.19
CA LEU A 591 7.17 -14.29 -14.68
C LEU A 591 6.45 -13.57 -15.81
N ARG A 592 5.19 -13.21 -15.56
CA ARG A 592 4.35 -12.45 -16.49
C ARG A 592 3.75 -11.27 -15.77
N TRP A 593 3.89 -10.08 -16.32
CA TRP A 593 3.21 -8.89 -15.82
C TRP A 593 2.15 -8.49 -16.81
N ILE A 594 0.92 -8.32 -16.33
CA ILE A 594 -0.21 -7.93 -17.18
C ILE A 594 -0.72 -6.57 -16.69
N ASN A 595 -0.71 -5.58 -17.59
CA ASN A 595 -1.42 -4.33 -17.42
C ASN A 595 -2.89 -4.55 -17.78
N MET A 596 -3.74 -4.42 -16.77
CA MET A 596 -5.19 -4.63 -16.81
C MET A 596 -5.98 -3.38 -17.18
N GLY A 597 -5.30 -2.31 -17.63
CA GLY A 597 -5.93 -1.05 -18.02
C GLY A 597 -5.84 0.04 -16.95
N ARG A 598 -6.55 1.14 -17.19
CA ARG A 598 -6.55 2.32 -16.32
C ARG A 598 -7.18 2.01 -14.96
N SER A 599 -6.60 2.55 -13.90
CA SER A 599 -7.12 2.36 -12.54
C SER A 599 -8.41 3.16 -12.31
N GLY A 600 -9.47 2.51 -11.82
CA GLY A 600 -10.70 3.20 -11.41
C GLY A 600 -11.62 3.63 -12.56
N SER A 601 -11.43 3.09 -13.77
CA SER A 601 -12.27 3.36 -14.94
C SER A 601 -13.55 2.51 -15.00
N GLY A 602 -13.85 1.69 -13.98
CA GLY A 602 -15.10 0.94 -13.87
C GLY A 602 -15.14 -0.35 -14.69
N GLY A 603 -14.04 -1.11 -14.73
CA GLY A 603 -13.96 -2.41 -15.39
C GLY A 603 -14.68 -3.52 -14.62
N SER A 604 -14.76 -4.71 -15.23
CA SER A 604 -15.20 -5.90 -14.50
C SER A 604 -14.10 -6.34 -13.53
N THR A 605 -14.50 -6.62 -12.28
CA THR A 605 -13.60 -7.21 -11.30
C THR A 605 -13.35 -8.68 -11.66
N ARG A 606 -12.10 -9.11 -11.59
CA ARG A 606 -11.69 -10.49 -11.84
C ARG A 606 -10.81 -10.98 -10.69
N LEU A 607 -11.08 -12.19 -10.20
CA LEU A 607 -10.22 -12.87 -9.23
C LEU A 607 -9.01 -13.46 -9.95
N ILE A 608 -7.80 -13.01 -9.61
CA ILE A 608 -6.53 -13.49 -10.17
C ILE A 608 -5.53 -13.66 -9.02
N ALA A 609 -4.89 -14.83 -8.93
CA ALA A 609 -3.89 -15.14 -7.89
C ALA A 609 -4.36 -14.87 -6.45
N GLY A 610 -5.66 -15.04 -6.17
CA GLY A 610 -6.27 -14.81 -4.85
C GLY A 610 -6.75 -13.39 -4.60
N GLU A 611 -6.53 -12.44 -5.52
CA GLU A 611 -6.92 -11.04 -5.37
C GLU A 611 -7.99 -10.59 -6.39
N ASP A 612 -8.89 -9.71 -5.96
CA ASP A 612 -9.87 -9.06 -6.83
C ASP A 612 -9.24 -7.86 -7.56
N ILE A 613 -9.11 -7.99 -8.88
CA ILE A 613 -8.44 -7.02 -9.75
C ILE A 613 -9.47 -6.29 -10.63
N ASP A 614 -9.44 -4.95 -10.62
CA ASP A 614 -10.15 -4.13 -11.61
C ASP A 614 -9.49 -4.29 -12.98
N ALA A 615 -10.23 -4.87 -13.93
CA ALA A 615 -9.70 -5.23 -15.23
C ALA A 615 -10.51 -4.56 -16.36
N ALA A 616 -10.27 -3.25 -16.49
CA ALA A 616 -10.83 -2.40 -17.54
C ALA A 616 -10.36 -2.80 -18.95
N LEU A 617 -9.13 -3.32 -19.06
CA LEU A 617 -8.43 -3.67 -20.29
C LEU A 617 -8.29 -2.47 -21.25
N PHE A 618 -7.68 -2.70 -22.42
CA PHE A 618 -7.54 -1.72 -23.48
C PHE A 618 -8.46 -2.09 -24.64
N ARG A 619 -9.44 -1.25 -24.93
CA ARG A 619 -10.32 -1.42 -26.10
C ARG A 619 -9.62 -0.85 -27.33
N VAL A 620 -9.23 -1.72 -28.26
CA VAL A 620 -8.49 -1.34 -29.47
C VAL A 620 -9.17 -1.89 -30.73
N CYS A 621 -8.92 -1.26 -31.87
CA CYS A 621 -9.30 -1.81 -33.18
C CYS A 621 -8.59 -3.16 -33.43
N ALA A 622 -9.33 -4.16 -33.89
CA ALA A 622 -8.83 -5.52 -34.13
C ALA A 622 -7.74 -5.61 -35.22
N GLU A 623 -7.68 -4.65 -36.15
CA GLU A 623 -6.74 -4.65 -37.28
C GLU A 623 -5.59 -3.66 -37.07
N CYS A 624 -5.89 -2.40 -36.74
CA CYS A 624 -4.85 -1.37 -36.65
C CYS A 624 -4.36 -1.07 -35.23
N GLY A 625 -4.95 -1.71 -34.21
CA GLY A 625 -4.52 -1.61 -32.81
C GLY A 625 -4.66 -0.22 -32.18
N LYS A 626 -5.30 0.72 -32.87
CA LYS A 626 -5.59 2.06 -32.34
C LYS A 626 -6.60 2.00 -31.21
N LEU A 627 -6.34 2.76 -30.15
CA LEU A 627 -7.19 2.89 -28.98
C LEU A 627 -8.55 3.48 -29.38
N ASP A 628 -9.60 2.76 -29.02
CA ASP A 628 -10.97 3.17 -29.21
C ASP A 628 -11.52 3.71 -27.88
N THR A 629 -11.90 4.98 -27.90
CA THR A 629 -12.26 5.74 -26.69
C THR A 629 -13.76 5.77 -26.43
N LEU A 630 -14.59 5.43 -27.42
CA LEU A 630 -16.04 5.58 -27.35
C LEU A 630 -16.74 4.32 -27.85
N SER A 631 -17.64 3.77 -27.03
CA SER A 631 -18.41 2.58 -27.41
C SER A 631 -19.69 2.93 -28.15
N GLY A 632 -20.06 2.12 -29.15
CA GLY A 632 -21.40 2.10 -29.76
C GLY A 632 -21.52 2.81 -31.10
N ALA A 633 -20.43 3.29 -31.69
CA ALA A 633 -20.35 3.70 -33.09
C ALA A 633 -18.91 3.65 -33.63
N ASN A 634 -18.71 2.99 -34.78
CA ASN A 634 -17.42 2.98 -35.45
C ASN A 634 -17.08 4.37 -36.03
N ARG A 635 -15.99 5.00 -35.59
CA ARG A 635 -15.57 6.33 -36.07
C ARG A 635 -14.28 6.27 -36.85
N PRO A 636 -14.19 6.91 -38.04
CA PRO A 636 -12.96 6.95 -38.82
C PRO A 636 -11.74 7.55 -38.09
N SER A 637 -11.95 8.34 -37.03
CA SER A 637 -10.89 8.89 -36.19
C SER A 637 -10.21 7.86 -35.28
N GLU A 638 -10.88 6.75 -34.97
CA GLU A 638 -10.40 5.69 -34.07
C GLU A 638 -9.64 4.59 -34.83
N HIS A 639 -9.30 4.84 -36.10
CA HIS A 639 -8.52 3.93 -36.94
C HIS A 639 -7.31 4.60 -37.56
N ARG A 640 -6.32 3.79 -37.95
CA ARG A 640 -5.27 4.24 -38.88
C ARG A 640 -5.87 4.41 -40.29
N PRO A 641 -5.41 5.37 -41.11
CA PRO A 641 -6.04 5.63 -42.41
C PRO A 641 -6.01 4.48 -43.41
N TRP A 642 -5.06 3.55 -43.26
CA TRP A 642 -4.93 2.34 -44.07
C TRP A 642 -5.78 1.16 -43.56
N CYS A 643 -6.40 1.27 -42.38
CA CYS A 643 -7.19 0.19 -41.78
C CYS A 643 -8.45 -0.07 -42.60
N SER A 644 -8.69 -1.34 -42.96
CA SER A 644 -9.87 -1.76 -43.71
C SER A 644 -11.17 -1.58 -42.92
N LEU A 645 -11.12 -1.76 -41.60
CA LEU A 645 -12.27 -1.63 -40.68
C LEU A 645 -12.74 -0.18 -40.45
N ARG A 646 -11.97 0.80 -40.93
CA ARG A 646 -12.21 2.23 -40.68
C ARG A 646 -13.56 2.76 -41.18
N LYS A 647 -14.08 2.21 -42.26
CA LYS A 647 -15.37 2.57 -42.86
C LYS A 647 -16.44 1.48 -42.65
N SER A 648 -16.12 0.47 -41.85
CA SER A 648 -17.08 -0.59 -41.51
C SER A 648 -18.29 0.03 -40.79
N PRO A 649 -19.53 -0.39 -41.09
CA PRO A 649 -20.69 0.01 -40.29
C PRO A 649 -20.63 -0.59 -38.88
N ASP A 650 -20.01 -1.77 -38.74
CA ASP A 650 -19.87 -2.49 -37.48
C ASP A 650 -18.52 -2.19 -36.82
N GLU A 651 -18.54 -2.01 -35.50
CA GLU A 651 -17.31 -1.93 -34.70
C GLU A 651 -16.65 -3.32 -34.60
N ALA A 652 -15.38 -3.39 -34.99
CA ALA A 652 -14.54 -4.57 -34.82
C ALA A 652 -13.42 -4.24 -33.82
N THR A 653 -13.78 -4.30 -32.53
CA THR A 653 -12.90 -3.96 -31.41
C THR A 653 -12.61 -5.18 -30.55
N VAL A 654 -11.43 -5.18 -29.92
CA VAL A 654 -11.00 -6.23 -28.98
C VAL A 654 -10.54 -5.57 -27.69
N ASN A 655 -10.95 -6.15 -26.55
CA ASN A 655 -10.45 -5.73 -25.23
C ASN A 655 -9.25 -6.61 -24.89
N ILE A 656 -8.06 -6.01 -24.84
CA ILE A 656 -6.82 -6.71 -24.59
C ILE A 656 -6.16 -6.26 -23.28
N GLY A 657 -5.52 -7.17 -22.57
CA GLY A 657 -4.48 -6.83 -21.60
C GLY A 657 -3.14 -6.69 -22.31
N LEU A 658 -2.28 -5.79 -21.81
CA LEU A 658 -0.90 -5.68 -22.31
C LEU A 658 0.01 -6.46 -21.37
N ALA A 659 0.93 -7.24 -21.91
CA ALA A 659 1.81 -8.04 -21.07
C ALA A 659 3.29 -7.92 -21.42
N ARG A 660 4.13 -8.27 -20.46
CA ARG A 660 5.52 -8.69 -20.70
C ARG A 660 5.75 -10.04 -20.02
N SER A 661 6.63 -10.84 -20.61
CA SER A 661 7.06 -12.13 -20.09
C SER A 661 8.57 -12.12 -19.86
N MET A 662 9.03 -12.77 -18.80
CA MET A 662 10.44 -13.00 -18.52
C MET A 662 10.62 -14.38 -17.90
N THR A 663 11.71 -15.06 -18.22
CA THR A 663 12.15 -16.25 -17.50
C THR A 663 13.45 -15.90 -16.79
N THR A 664 13.53 -16.20 -15.50
CA THR A 664 14.67 -15.83 -14.65
C THR A 664 14.80 -16.81 -13.48
N GLU A 665 15.83 -16.63 -12.65
CA GLU A 665 16.00 -17.34 -11.38
C GLU A 665 15.09 -16.73 -10.30
N GLY A 666 14.58 -17.58 -9.40
CA GLY A 666 13.70 -17.14 -8.33
C GLY A 666 13.80 -17.97 -7.05
N LEU A 667 13.68 -17.29 -5.92
CA LEU A 667 13.57 -17.87 -4.58
C LEU A 667 12.17 -17.59 -4.03
N VAL A 668 11.35 -18.64 -3.89
CA VAL A 668 10.04 -18.55 -3.25
C VAL A 668 10.24 -18.70 -1.75
N LEU A 669 10.13 -17.60 -1.01
CA LEU A 669 10.14 -17.57 0.44
C LEU A 669 8.70 -17.68 0.96
N ARG A 670 8.32 -18.88 1.40
CA ARG A 670 7.00 -19.14 1.99
C ARG A 670 6.86 -18.44 3.33
N LEU A 671 5.71 -17.79 3.55
CA LEU A 671 5.43 -17.07 4.77
C LEU A 671 4.46 -17.85 5.66
N PRO A 672 4.66 -17.82 7.00
CA PRO A 672 3.66 -18.32 7.93
C PRO A 672 2.34 -17.54 7.81
N ALA A 673 1.22 -18.24 7.96
CA ALA A 673 -0.11 -17.63 7.87
C ALA A 673 -0.37 -16.53 8.93
N TRP A 674 0.37 -16.55 10.04
CA TRP A 674 0.27 -15.49 11.06
C TRP A 674 0.86 -14.16 10.59
N ILE A 675 1.69 -14.15 9.55
CA ILE A 675 2.17 -12.92 8.91
C ILE A 675 1.13 -12.37 7.93
N THR A 676 0.50 -13.25 7.15
CA THR A 676 -0.23 -12.82 5.95
C THR A 676 -1.72 -12.60 6.18
N LEU A 677 -2.30 -13.18 7.25
CA LEU A 677 -3.71 -13.00 7.57
C LEU A 677 -4.01 -11.69 8.32
N GLY A 678 -4.77 -10.81 7.68
CA GLY A 678 -5.41 -9.65 8.35
C GLY A 678 -4.47 -8.49 8.70
N ASP A 679 -3.29 -8.40 8.09
CA ASP A 679 -2.36 -7.28 8.24
C ASP A 679 -1.88 -6.77 6.87
N ASN A 680 -2.54 -5.73 6.35
CA ASN A 680 -2.20 -5.13 5.06
C ASN A 680 -0.82 -4.43 5.05
N PHE A 681 -0.15 -4.28 6.20
CA PHE A 681 1.19 -3.72 6.31
C PHE A 681 2.27 -4.81 6.28
N ALA A 682 1.94 -6.07 6.59
CA ALA A 682 2.92 -7.14 6.75
C ALA A 682 3.74 -7.40 5.48
N ILE A 683 3.07 -7.70 4.35
CA ILE A 683 3.73 -8.03 3.08
C ILE A 683 4.59 -6.87 2.53
N PRO A 684 4.09 -5.60 2.44
CA PRO A 684 4.93 -4.50 1.99
C PRO A 684 6.12 -4.21 2.91
N SER A 685 5.94 -4.38 4.22
CA SER A 685 7.00 -4.12 5.21
C SER A 685 8.07 -5.21 5.19
N LEU A 686 7.67 -6.48 5.14
CA LEU A 686 8.59 -7.61 5.08
C LEU A 686 9.34 -7.65 3.74
N SER A 687 8.68 -7.35 2.61
CA SER A 687 9.35 -7.25 1.30
C SER A 687 10.47 -6.20 1.32
N ALA A 688 10.18 -5.01 1.88
CA ALA A 688 11.19 -3.96 2.03
C ALA A 688 12.34 -4.39 2.97
N ALA A 689 12.02 -5.16 4.02
CA ALA A 689 13.01 -5.63 4.99
C ALA A 689 13.91 -6.74 4.44
N VAL A 690 13.38 -7.64 3.61
CA VAL A 690 14.18 -8.66 2.90
C VAL A 690 15.15 -8.00 1.93
N LEU A 691 14.72 -7.00 1.15
CA LEU A 691 15.62 -6.21 0.30
C LEU A 691 16.69 -5.45 1.09
N LEU A 692 16.34 -4.92 2.27
CA LEU A 692 17.30 -4.34 3.19
C LEU A 692 18.34 -5.37 3.66
N GLY A 693 17.90 -6.57 4.04
CA GLY A 693 18.78 -7.68 4.41
C GLY A 693 19.72 -8.09 3.28
N LEU A 694 19.21 -8.21 2.04
CA LEU A 694 20.01 -8.47 0.85
C LEU A 694 21.11 -7.41 0.67
N ARG A 695 20.78 -6.13 0.85
CA ARG A 695 21.76 -5.03 0.76
C ARG A 695 22.89 -5.17 1.78
N GLU A 696 22.56 -5.49 3.03
CA GLU A 696 23.58 -5.65 4.08
C GLU A 696 24.42 -6.91 3.88
N LYS A 697 23.81 -8.02 3.46
CA LYS A 697 24.50 -9.29 3.21
C LYS A 697 25.46 -9.24 2.03
N ILE A 698 25.03 -8.61 0.92
CA ILE A 698 25.82 -8.54 -0.33
C ILE A 698 26.87 -7.40 -0.26
N GLY A 699 26.68 -6.41 0.62
CA GLY A 699 27.59 -5.26 0.75
C GLY A 699 27.43 -4.18 -0.32
N GLY A 700 26.51 -4.37 -1.28
CA GLY A 700 26.18 -3.45 -2.37
C GLY A 700 24.66 -3.26 -2.50
N ASN A 701 24.23 -2.39 -3.43
CA ASN A 701 22.80 -2.19 -3.69
C ASN A 701 22.26 -3.33 -4.60
N PRO A 702 21.29 -4.15 -4.16
CA PRO A 702 20.79 -5.27 -4.93
C PRO A 702 19.76 -4.81 -5.99
N ASP A 703 20.12 -3.84 -6.83
CA ASP A 703 19.19 -3.21 -7.79
C ASP A 703 18.66 -4.20 -8.86
N HIS A 704 19.36 -5.32 -9.06
CA HIS A 704 18.97 -6.39 -9.97
C HIS A 704 18.02 -7.42 -9.32
N LEU A 705 17.75 -7.34 -8.02
CA LEU A 705 16.80 -8.22 -7.33
C LEU A 705 15.49 -7.47 -7.03
N GLN A 706 14.37 -8.12 -7.30
CA GLN A 706 13.03 -7.61 -6.99
C GLN A 706 12.22 -8.65 -6.23
N ILE A 707 11.26 -8.16 -5.44
CA ILE A 707 10.33 -9.01 -4.71
C ILE A 707 8.92 -8.78 -5.24
N VAL A 708 8.27 -9.90 -5.53
CA VAL A 708 6.87 -9.95 -5.94
C VAL A 708 6.10 -10.80 -4.92
N PRO A 709 5.04 -10.26 -4.29
CA PRO A 709 4.09 -11.08 -3.54
C PRO A 709 3.48 -12.14 -4.46
N THR A 710 3.51 -13.38 -4.02
CA THR A 710 2.99 -14.53 -4.78
C THR A 710 2.35 -15.52 -3.83
N VAL A 711 1.82 -16.61 -4.38
CA VAL A 711 1.46 -17.78 -3.59
C VAL A 711 2.31 -18.96 -4.01
N ASP A 712 2.68 -19.79 -3.04
CA ASP A 712 3.28 -21.10 -3.24
C ASP A 712 2.16 -22.14 -3.43
N PRO A 713 1.97 -22.68 -4.65
CA PRO A 713 0.83 -23.51 -4.97
C PRO A 713 0.98 -24.93 -4.40
N ARG A 714 -0.09 -25.44 -3.77
CA ARG A 714 -0.19 -26.86 -3.38
C ARG A 714 -1.14 -27.63 -4.33
N PRO A 715 -0.82 -28.89 -4.69
CA PRO A 715 -1.68 -29.69 -5.58
C PRO A 715 -3.12 -29.91 -5.07
N ASN A 716 -3.37 -29.73 -3.77
CA ASN A 716 -4.68 -29.83 -3.13
C ASN A 716 -5.49 -28.51 -3.15
N GLY A 717 -4.94 -27.42 -3.70
CA GLY A 717 -5.59 -26.12 -3.79
C GLY A 717 -5.52 -25.25 -2.53
N GLN A 718 -4.78 -25.67 -1.51
CA GLN A 718 -4.43 -24.87 -0.34
C GLN A 718 -3.14 -24.08 -0.65
N ASN A 719 -3.26 -22.93 -1.29
CA ASN A 719 -2.10 -22.11 -1.58
C ASN A 719 -1.64 -21.37 -0.31
N VAL A 720 -0.32 -21.20 -0.17
CA VAL A 720 0.28 -20.49 0.96
C VAL A 720 0.91 -19.20 0.44
N ASP A 721 0.74 -18.10 1.15
CA ASP A 721 1.36 -16.83 0.75
C ASP A 721 2.89 -16.90 0.81
N ALA A 722 3.53 -16.25 -0.15
CA ALA A 722 4.98 -16.25 -0.28
C ALA A 722 5.49 -14.95 -0.88
N LEU A 723 6.79 -14.71 -0.72
CA LEU A 723 7.53 -13.69 -1.44
C LEU A 723 8.39 -14.38 -2.50
N LEU A 724 8.22 -14.01 -3.76
CA LEU A 724 9.15 -14.40 -4.80
C LEU A 724 10.23 -13.33 -4.92
N VAL A 725 11.43 -13.65 -4.44
CA VAL A 725 12.64 -12.90 -4.78
C VAL A 725 13.08 -13.37 -6.16
N HIS A 726 13.27 -12.48 -7.11
CA HIS A 726 13.69 -12.83 -8.46
C HIS A 726 14.70 -11.82 -9.00
N ASP A 727 15.46 -12.26 -9.99
CA ASP A 727 16.34 -11.38 -10.73
C ASP A 727 15.57 -10.62 -11.83
N VAL A 728 15.98 -9.39 -12.13
CA VAL A 728 15.43 -8.60 -13.24
C VAL A 728 16.10 -8.93 -14.57
N VAL A 729 17.22 -9.63 -14.54
CA VAL A 729 17.95 -10.10 -15.72
C VAL A 729 17.34 -11.42 -16.22
N PRO A 730 16.96 -11.52 -17.50
CA PRO A 730 16.52 -12.79 -18.08
C PRO A 730 17.59 -13.89 -17.92
N GLY A 731 17.16 -15.10 -17.54
CA GLY A 731 18.06 -16.21 -17.21
C GLY A 731 18.69 -16.16 -15.82
N GLY A 732 18.58 -15.02 -15.12
CA GLY A 732 19.14 -14.82 -13.78
C GLY A 732 20.65 -14.57 -13.77
N THR A 733 21.12 -13.93 -12.71
CA THR A 733 22.55 -13.74 -12.47
C THR A 733 23.15 -14.83 -11.59
N GLY A 734 22.38 -15.71 -10.95
CA GLY A 734 22.90 -16.73 -10.04
C GLY A 734 23.01 -16.31 -8.58
N TYR A 735 22.78 -15.02 -8.26
CA TYR A 735 22.83 -14.47 -6.90
C TYR A 735 21.91 -15.20 -5.91
N LEU A 736 20.84 -15.86 -6.39
CA LEU A 736 19.89 -16.53 -5.51
C LEU A 736 20.33 -17.93 -5.07
N ASN A 737 21.41 -18.48 -5.64
CA ASN A 737 21.92 -19.81 -5.28
C ASN A 737 22.43 -19.87 -3.83
N ASP A 738 23.10 -18.83 -3.35
CA ASP A 738 23.61 -18.77 -1.97
C ASP A 738 22.47 -18.76 -0.93
N PHE A 739 21.29 -18.28 -1.32
CA PHE A 739 20.09 -18.22 -0.48
C PHE A 739 19.30 -19.55 -0.48
N THR A 740 19.89 -20.62 -1.04
CA THR A 740 19.39 -21.99 -0.87
C THR A 740 19.72 -22.57 0.50
N ASP A 741 20.73 -22.03 1.21
CA ASP A 741 21.10 -22.45 2.56
C ASP A 741 20.21 -21.74 3.61
N PRO A 742 19.50 -22.48 4.48
CA PRO A 742 18.74 -21.91 5.59
C PRO A 742 19.54 -20.94 6.47
N ALA A 743 20.82 -21.23 6.74
CA ALA A 743 21.66 -20.38 7.59
C ALA A 743 21.90 -19.01 6.95
N THR A 744 22.11 -18.97 5.63
CA THR A 744 22.25 -17.73 4.85
C THR A 744 20.97 -16.90 4.89
N VAL A 745 19.80 -17.54 4.76
CA VAL A 745 18.50 -16.84 4.84
C VAL A 745 18.24 -16.32 6.25
N TRP A 746 18.55 -17.10 7.29
CA TRP A 746 18.43 -16.66 8.68
C TRP A 746 19.32 -15.43 8.96
N ASP A 747 20.60 -15.48 8.57
CA ASP A 747 21.54 -14.36 8.76
C ASP A 747 21.08 -13.10 8.02
N LEU A 748 20.55 -13.23 6.79
CA LEU A 748 19.95 -12.12 6.06
C LEU A 748 18.79 -11.48 6.83
N LEU A 749 17.85 -12.30 7.35
CA LEU A 749 16.71 -11.79 8.12
C LEU A 749 17.17 -11.15 9.43
N HIS A 750 18.22 -11.70 10.05
CA HIS A 750 18.79 -11.21 11.29
C HIS A 750 19.47 -9.85 11.11
N GLN A 751 20.24 -9.67 10.04
CA GLN A 751 20.85 -8.39 9.69
C GLN A 751 19.79 -7.32 9.41
N ALA A 752 18.73 -7.67 8.67
CA ALA A 752 17.61 -6.76 8.46
C ALA A 752 16.97 -6.35 9.80
N TRP A 753 16.71 -7.31 10.69
CA TRP A 753 16.12 -7.05 12.00
C TRP A 753 16.99 -6.12 12.86
N LYS A 754 18.30 -6.37 12.94
CA LYS A 754 19.25 -5.51 13.68
C LYS A 754 19.17 -4.05 13.20
N VAL A 755 19.12 -3.83 11.88
CA VAL A 755 18.97 -2.47 11.32
C VAL A 755 17.64 -1.82 11.71
N LEU A 756 16.54 -2.58 11.74
CA LEU A 756 15.22 -2.03 12.11
C LEU A 756 15.09 -1.71 13.60
N ARG A 757 15.61 -2.59 14.45
CA ARG A 757 15.67 -2.44 15.91
C ARG A 757 16.49 -1.21 16.30
N ASP A 758 17.68 -1.06 15.70
CA ASP A 758 18.61 0.01 16.04
C ASP A 758 18.31 1.32 15.28
N CYS A 759 17.23 1.36 14.49
CA CYS A 759 16.88 2.52 13.70
C CYS A 759 16.32 3.65 14.58
N PRO A 760 16.90 4.87 14.57
CA PRO A 760 16.43 5.95 15.44
C PRO A 760 15.00 6.43 15.19
N CYS A 761 14.43 6.16 14.00
CA CYS A 761 13.06 6.58 13.70
C CYS A 761 12.00 5.85 14.54
N GLN A 762 12.39 4.86 15.34
CA GLN A 762 11.55 4.24 16.36
C GLN A 762 10.95 5.25 17.35
N HIS A 763 11.63 6.37 17.58
CA HIS A 763 11.19 7.42 18.51
C HIS A 763 10.47 8.60 17.80
N ASP A 764 10.39 8.58 16.47
CA ASP A 764 9.94 9.73 15.68
C ASP A 764 8.43 9.69 15.33
N GLY A 765 7.70 8.66 15.75
CA GLY A 765 6.28 8.46 15.42
C GLY A 765 5.99 8.22 13.92
N ARG A 766 7.01 7.90 13.12
CA ARG A 766 6.88 7.60 11.68
C ARG A 766 6.73 6.10 11.44
N LEU A 767 6.02 5.73 10.37
CA LEU A 767 5.92 4.32 9.96
C LEU A 767 7.29 3.76 9.56
N ALA A 768 8.05 4.46 8.71
CA ALA A 768 9.40 4.09 8.31
C ALA A 768 10.22 5.34 7.97
N CYS A 769 11.55 5.19 7.82
CA CYS A 769 12.45 6.26 7.39
C CYS A 769 13.39 5.82 6.27
N GLU A 770 14.13 6.79 5.73
CA GLU A 770 15.13 6.68 4.68
C GLU A 770 16.36 5.84 5.05
N ARG A 771 16.61 5.63 6.36
CA ARG A 771 17.71 4.77 6.84
C ARG A 771 17.33 3.28 6.87
N CYS A 772 16.04 2.98 6.98
CA CYS A 772 15.52 1.61 7.07
C CYS A 772 14.77 1.21 5.79
N LEU A 773 13.44 1.24 5.79
CA LEU A 773 12.61 0.57 4.78
C LEU A 773 12.22 1.44 3.58
N LEU A 774 12.21 2.78 3.70
CA LEU A 774 11.75 3.64 2.60
C LEU A 774 12.52 3.49 1.27
N PRO A 775 13.85 3.24 1.27
CA PRO A 775 14.59 3.00 0.02
C PRO A 775 14.15 1.73 -0.74
N PHE A 776 13.46 0.80 -0.07
CA PHE A 776 13.17 -0.54 -0.58
C PHE A 776 11.69 -0.79 -0.86
N THR A 777 10.84 0.23 -0.74
CA THR A 777 9.40 0.10 -0.95
C THR A 777 8.88 1.08 -1.99
N ARG A 778 7.90 0.63 -2.77
CA ARG A 778 7.08 1.49 -3.63
C ARG A 778 5.75 1.86 -2.96
N ASP A 779 5.32 1.10 -1.96
CA ASP A 779 4.10 1.37 -1.18
C ASP A 779 4.43 2.01 0.17
N VAL A 780 4.90 3.27 0.11
CA VAL A 780 5.28 4.06 1.29
C VAL A 780 4.16 4.16 2.32
N LYS A 781 2.88 4.04 1.90
CA LYS A 781 1.73 4.17 2.80
C LYS A 781 1.49 2.93 3.66
N ARG A 782 1.87 1.75 3.18
CA ARG A 782 1.68 0.47 3.87
C ARG A 782 2.98 -0.16 4.39
N THR A 783 4.10 0.53 4.28
CA THR A 783 5.39 0.06 4.82
C THR A 783 5.64 0.65 6.22
N SER A 784 5.81 -0.24 7.21
CA SER A 784 6.04 0.09 8.62
C SER A 784 7.24 -0.68 9.19
N ARG A 785 8.18 0.05 9.78
CA ARG A 785 9.36 -0.44 10.50
C ARG A 785 8.95 -1.38 11.63
N ALA A 786 8.02 -0.95 12.48
CA ALA A 786 7.60 -1.72 13.65
C ALA A 786 6.94 -3.05 13.26
N VAL A 787 6.16 -3.06 12.17
CA VAL A 787 5.54 -4.29 11.63
C VAL A 787 6.61 -5.24 11.09
N ALA A 788 7.56 -4.74 10.29
CA ALA A 788 8.66 -5.56 9.79
C ALA A 788 9.55 -6.10 10.93
N GLU A 789 9.92 -5.26 11.91
CA GLU A 789 10.72 -5.66 13.06
C GLU A 789 10.06 -6.81 13.83
N ARG A 790 8.76 -6.69 14.14
CA ARG A 790 7.98 -7.73 14.83
C ARG A 790 7.95 -9.04 14.04
N HIS A 791 7.65 -8.99 12.74
CA HIS A 791 7.56 -10.21 11.92
C HIS A 791 8.92 -10.87 11.72
N LEU A 792 9.98 -10.09 11.52
CA LEU A 792 11.35 -10.63 11.46
C LEU A 792 11.75 -11.27 12.79
N ALA A 793 11.49 -10.62 13.93
CA ALA A 793 11.75 -11.20 15.24
C ALA A 793 11.08 -12.57 15.38
N GLY A 794 9.79 -12.66 15.04
CA GLY A 794 9.05 -13.92 15.11
C GLY A 794 9.56 -15.02 14.17
N LEU A 795 9.96 -14.65 12.95
CA LEU A 795 10.59 -15.60 12.01
C LEU A 795 11.93 -16.12 12.54
N LEU A 796 12.75 -15.24 13.11
CA LEU A 796 14.08 -15.56 13.63
C LEU A 796 14.01 -16.44 14.89
N ALA A 797 13.07 -16.14 15.79
CA ALA A 797 12.84 -16.91 17.02
C ALA A 797 12.03 -18.20 16.79
N GLY A 798 11.41 -18.36 15.61
CA GLY A 798 10.59 -19.52 15.28
C GLY A 798 9.22 -19.55 15.98
N ARG A 799 8.68 -18.40 16.36
CA ARG A 799 7.34 -18.27 16.97
C ARG A 799 6.75 -16.88 16.79
N GLU A 800 5.43 -16.75 16.85
CA GLU A 800 4.79 -15.43 16.93
C GLU A 800 5.01 -14.82 18.33
N PHE A 801 5.42 -13.56 18.38
CA PHE A 801 5.50 -12.78 19.63
C PHE A 801 4.15 -12.13 19.93
N LYS A 802 3.74 -12.19 21.20
CA LYS A 802 2.54 -11.46 21.65
C LYS A 802 2.83 -9.96 21.71
N VAL A 803 1.76 -9.17 21.68
CA VAL A 803 1.90 -7.72 21.74
C VAL A 803 2.38 -7.30 23.13
N GLY A 804 3.40 -6.45 23.18
CA GLY A 804 4.05 -6.01 24.43
C GLY A 804 5.10 -6.99 24.97
N GLU A 805 5.25 -8.17 24.37
CA GLU A 805 6.31 -9.12 24.71
C GLU A 805 7.67 -8.61 24.19
N PRO A 806 8.73 -8.61 25.01
CA PRO A 806 10.07 -8.28 24.52
C PRO A 806 10.53 -9.30 23.48
N TYR A 807 11.16 -8.82 22.42
CA TYR A 807 11.69 -9.68 21.37
C TYR A 807 12.99 -10.36 21.83
N ASP A 808 12.88 -11.61 22.24
CA ASP A 808 14.03 -12.48 22.51
C ASP A 808 14.45 -13.18 21.21
N VAL A 809 15.30 -12.49 20.44
CA VAL A 809 15.82 -12.99 19.16
C VAL A 809 17.18 -13.66 19.40
N PRO A 810 17.33 -14.96 19.10
CA PRO A 810 18.60 -15.66 19.24
C PRO A 810 19.72 -15.06 18.38
N GLU A 811 20.99 -15.14 18.83
CA GLU A 811 22.15 -14.71 18.03
C GLU A 811 22.58 -15.77 17.00
N GLU A 812 22.14 -17.01 17.14
CA GLU A 812 22.39 -18.13 16.23
C GLU A 812 21.06 -18.75 15.75
N MET A 813 21.08 -19.40 14.58
CA MET A 813 19.88 -19.97 13.97
C MET A 813 19.28 -21.11 14.82
N PRO A 814 18.05 -20.96 15.36
CA PRO A 814 17.41 -22.00 16.16
C PRO A 814 16.58 -22.99 15.30
N TRP A 815 16.53 -22.79 13.99
CA TRP A 815 15.64 -23.52 13.09
C TRP A 815 16.02 -25.00 13.02
N THR A 816 15.00 -25.86 13.18
CA THR A 816 15.09 -27.27 12.81
C THR A 816 14.56 -27.43 11.38
N ILE A 817 15.41 -27.91 10.48
CA ILE A 817 15.14 -27.93 9.04
C ILE A 817 14.67 -29.32 8.61
N THR A 818 13.62 -29.33 7.79
CA THR A 818 13.11 -30.52 7.13
C THR A 818 12.93 -30.30 5.63
N LEU A 819 13.05 -31.37 4.86
CA LEU A 819 12.79 -31.39 3.41
C LEU A 819 11.34 -31.76 3.09
N GLU A 820 10.64 -32.35 4.06
CA GLU A 820 9.22 -32.66 3.94
C GLU A 820 8.39 -31.42 4.27
N GLU A 821 7.32 -31.23 3.51
CA GLU A 821 6.43 -30.11 3.73
C GLU A 821 5.60 -30.33 5.00
N THR A 822 5.94 -29.61 6.08
CA THR A 822 5.17 -29.66 7.33
C THR A 822 3.90 -28.82 7.19
N ILE A 823 2.75 -29.43 7.45
CA ILE A 823 1.47 -28.72 7.60
C ILE A 823 1.48 -28.10 8.99
N ALA A 824 2.04 -26.90 9.11
CA ALA A 824 1.84 -26.06 10.29
C ALA A 824 0.46 -25.39 10.17
N ASP A 825 -0.61 -26.15 10.37
CA ASP A 825 -1.95 -25.60 10.61
C ASP A 825 -2.34 -25.96 12.05
N ASP A 826 -2.06 -25.06 13.00
CA ASP A 826 -2.76 -25.05 14.27
C ASP A 826 -3.85 -23.96 14.22
N PRO A 827 -5.14 -24.31 14.08
CA PRO A 827 -6.19 -23.35 13.72
C PRO A 827 -6.62 -22.37 14.82
N GLU A 828 -6.03 -22.44 16.02
CA GLU A 828 -6.64 -21.79 17.19
C GLU A 828 -5.98 -20.47 17.66
N SER A 829 -4.87 -20.00 17.05
CA SER A 829 -4.43 -18.57 17.11
C SER A 829 -4.80 -17.78 15.84
N HIS A 830 -5.00 -18.46 14.71
CA HIS A 830 -5.53 -17.88 13.47
C HIS A 830 -6.96 -17.35 13.58
N LEU A 831 -7.65 -17.66 14.68
CA LEU A 831 -9.05 -17.36 14.86
C LEU A 831 -9.30 -15.84 14.93
N GLU A 832 -8.46 -15.09 15.65
CA GLU A 832 -8.48 -13.63 15.72
C GLU A 832 -8.36 -12.97 14.34
N LYS A 833 -7.43 -13.48 13.52
CA LYS A 833 -7.13 -12.96 12.18
C LYS A 833 -8.26 -13.29 11.21
N ARG A 834 -8.78 -14.53 11.24
CA ARG A 834 -9.94 -14.93 10.44
C ARG A 834 -11.20 -14.16 10.84
N PHE A 835 -11.41 -13.92 12.13
CA PHE A 835 -12.53 -13.12 12.63
C PHE A 835 -12.53 -11.74 11.99
N ARG A 836 -11.37 -11.06 11.96
CA ARG A 836 -11.24 -9.78 11.27
C ARG A 836 -11.61 -9.91 9.79
N VAL A 837 -11.02 -10.83 9.04
CA VAL A 837 -11.33 -11.00 7.60
C VAL A 837 -12.85 -11.15 7.36
N VAL A 838 -13.49 -12.09 8.07
CA VAL A 838 -14.93 -12.35 7.92
C VAL A 838 -15.77 -11.14 8.34
N LEU A 839 -15.41 -10.46 9.44
CA LEU A 839 -16.12 -9.25 9.89
C LEU A 839 -16.01 -8.12 8.86
N ALA A 840 -14.82 -7.87 8.29
CA ALA A 840 -14.64 -6.86 7.25
C ALA A 840 -15.48 -7.16 6.01
N GLU A 841 -15.49 -8.40 5.54
CA GLU A 841 -16.32 -8.81 4.39
C GLU A 841 -17.80 -8.55 4.63
N ARG A 842 -18.32 -8.95 5.80
CA ARG A 842 -19.73 -8.74 6.19
C ARG A 842 -20.08 -7.26 6.31
N LEU A 843 -19.20 -6.44 6.87
CA LEU A 843 -19.41 -4.99 6.99
C LEU A 843 -19.36 -4.29 5.63
N LYS A 844 -18.42 -4.66 4.74
CA LYS A 844 -18.33 -4.11 3.38
C LYS A 844 -19.58 -4.46 2.55
N ALA A 845 -20.13 -5.67 2.71
CA ALA A 845 -21.38 -6.07 2.08
C ALA A 845 -22.57 -5.19 2.53
N LEU A 846 -22.52 -4.57 3.71
CA LEU A 846 -23.48 -3.58 4.20
C LEU A 846 -23.17 -2.13 3.77
N GLY A 847 -22.11 -1.91 2.99
CA GLY A 847 -21.68 -0.58 2.56
C GLY A 847 -20.79 0.17 3.57
N ALA A 848 -20.20 -0.52 4.54
CA ALA A 848 -19.26 0.10 5.47
C ALA A 848 -17.91 0.39 4.79
N THR A 849 -17.30 1.53 5.15
CA THR A 849 -15.88 1.79 4.90
C THR A 849 -15.09 1.40 6.15
N VAL A 850 -14.08 0.54 5.99
CA VAL A 850 -13.18 0.11 7.07
C VAL A 850 -11.79 0.69 6.78
N VAL A 851 -11.25 1.47 7.71
CA VAL A 851 -9.92 2.06 7.63
C VAL A 851 -9.04 1.42 8.70
N GLU A 852 -7.95 0.80 8.28
CA GLU A 852 -6.99 0.17 9.18
C GLU A 852 -5.91 1.16 9.60
N LYS A 853 -5.60 1.19 10.90
CA LYS A 853 -4.56 2.03 11.50
C LYS A 853 -3.62 1.16 12.34
N PRO A 854 -2.31 1.17 12.05
CA PRO A 854 -1.32 0.55 12.92
C PRO A 854 -1.36 1.20 14.31
N SER A 855 -1.28 0.38 15.36
CA SER A 855 -1.16 0.81 16.75
C SER A 855 -0.16 -0.07 17.51
N HIS A 856 0.20 0.34 18.72
CA HIS A 856 1.11 -0.42 19.59
C HIS A 856 0.54 -1.79 20.00
N ASN A 857 -0.80 -1.92 20.07
CA ASN A 857 -1.52 -3.15 20.43
C ASN A 857 -1.92 -4.03 19.22
N GLY A 858 -1.51 -3.65 18.00
CA GLY A 858 -1.91 -4.30 16.75
C GLY A 858 -2.62 -3.36 15.77
N VAL A 859 -3.32 -3.89 14.77
CA VAL A 859 -4.04 -3.06 13.78
C VAL A 859 -5.43 -2.73 14.29
N ALA A 860 -5.68 -1.45 14.61
CA ALA A 860 -6.99 -0.94 14.99
C ALA A 860 -7.81 -0.59 13.74
N TRP A 861 -9.14 -0.71 13.83
CA TRP A 861 -10.04 -0.34 12.74
C TRP A 861 -10.90 0.87 13.09
N GLU A 862 -11.06 1.77 12.14
CA GLU A 862 -12.14 2.74 12.11
C GLU A 862 -13.19 2.29 11.10
N ILE A 863 -14.42 2.08 11.57
CA ILE A 863 -15.53 1.55 10.77
C ILE A 863 -16.56 2.67 10.59
N ALA A 864 -16.92 2.96 9.34
CA ALA A 864 -17.85 4.00 8.96
C ALA A 864 -19.01 3.42 8.15
N LEU A 865 -20.22 3.44 8.73
CA LEU A 865 -21.46 3.01 8.06
C LEU A 865 -22.39 4.22 7.89
N GLY A 866 -22.38 4.86 6.71
CA GLY A 866 -23.08 6.14 6.50
C GLY A 866 -22.38 7.34 7.18
N ALA A 867 -23.11 8.40 7.53
CA ALA A 867 -22.51 9.63 8.07
C ALA A 867 -22.32 9.62 9.60
N THR A 868 -23.24 9.02 10.35
CA THR A 868 -23.33 9.13 11.82
C THR A 868 -22.98 7.84 12.57
N ASN A 869 -22.91 6.70 11.89
CA ASN A 869 -22.57 5.43 12.52
C ASN A 869 -21.06 5.18 12.35
N ARG A 870 -20.31 5.33 13.46
CA ARG A 870 -18.85 5.27 13.52
C ARG A 870 -18.45 4.39 14.69
N TRP A 871 -17.58 3.42 14.42
CA TRP A 871 -17.07 2.49 15.42
C TRP A 871 -15.56 2.38 15.37
N THR A 872 -14.97 1.98 16.48
CA THR A 872 -13.56 1.64 16.58
C THR A 872 -13.41 0.25 17.16
N LEU A 873 -12.70 -0.63 16.45
CA LEU A 873 -12.31 -1.97 16.91
C LEU A 873 -10.82 -1.92 17.30
N ARG A 874 -10.51 -2.18 18.57
CA ARG A 874 -9.13 -2.20 19.08
C ARG A 874 -8.74 -3.60 19.53
N PRO A 875 -7.60 -4.13 19.10
CA PRO A 875 -7.11 -5.43 19.56
C PRO A 875 -6.51 -5.36 20.98
N GLN A 876 -6.63 -6.46 21.73
CA GLN A 876 -5.82 -6.79 22.92
C GLN A 876 -5.83 -5.72 24.04
N GLU A 877 -6.96 -5.06 24.28
CA GLU A 877 -7.12 -4.05 25.33
C GLU A 877 -7.28 -4.70 26.72
N TYR A 878 -6.61 -4.16 27.73
CA TYR A 878 -6.76 -4.62 29.12
C TYR A 878 -7.91 -3.88 29.80
N VAL A 879 -8.93 -4.63 30.25
CA VAL A 879 -10.17 -4.11 30.82
C VAL A 879 -10.58 -4.94 32.03
N LEU A 880 -10.63 -4.32 33.22
CA LEU A 880 -11.19 -4.91 34.45
C LEU A 880 -10.61 -6.29 34.81
N GLY A 881 -9.29 -6.46 34.70
CA GLY A 881 -8.64 -7.74 35.02
C GLY A 881 -8.69 -8.78 33.89
N CYS A 882 -9.27 -8.43 32.74
CA CYS A 882 -9.42 -9.29 31.57
C CYS A 882 -8.80 -8.63 30.33
N GLN A 883 -8.31 -9.44 29.38
CA GLN A 883 -7.84 -8.98 28.08
C GLN A 883 -8.67 -9.65 26.97
N PRO A 884 -9.76 -9.02 26.49
CA PRO A 884 -10.48 -9.49 25.31
C PRO A 884 -9.63 -9.36 24.05
N ASP A 885 -9.82 -10.26 23.09
CA ASP A 885 -9.09 -10.23 21.81
C ASP A 885 -9.37 -8.94 21.04
N PHE A 886 -10.63 -8.47 21.08
CA PHE A 886 -11.00 -7.17 20.55
C PHE A 886 -12.00 -6.42 21.44
N VAL A 887 -11.87 -5.11 21.52
CA VAL A 887 -12.85 -4.21 22.12
C VAL A 887 -13.43 -3.30 21.03
N LEU A 888 -14.73 -3.39 20.84
CA LEU A 888 -15.49 -2.59 19.89
C LEU A 888 -16.21 -1.45 20.64
N THR A 889 -16.00 -0.22 20.19
CA THR A 889 -16.56 1.00 20.79
C THR A 889 -17.29 1.83 19.74
N SER A 890 -18.43 2.41 20.10
CA SER A 890 -19.19 3.32 19.23
C SER A 890 -18.81 4.77 19.53
N ALA A 891 -18.77 5.62 18.51
CA ALA A 891 -18.68 7.07 18.70
C ALA A 891 -20.01 7.69 19.18
N GLN A 892 -21.11 6.93 19.13
CA GLN A 892 -22.42 7.38 19.61
C GLN A 892 -22.51 7.20 21.13
N GLY A 893 -22.86 8.28 21.84
CA GLY A 893 -23.08 8.22 23.29
C GLY A 893 -24.24 7.29 23.65
N GLY A 894 -24.10 6.56 24.76
CA GLY A 894 -25.12 5.65 25.29
C GLY A 894 -25.10 4.23 24.69
N VAL A 895 -24.19 3.92 23.77
CA VAL A 895 -23.96 2.56 23.26
C VAL A 895 -22.85 1.88 24.08
N PRO A 896 -23.13 0.76 24.78
CA PRO A 896 -22.12 0.07 25.57
C PRO A 896 -20.96 -0.51 24.73
N PRO A 897 -19.74 -0.57 25.28
CA PRO A 897 -18.62 -1.25 24.62
C PRO A 897 -18.86 -2.76 24.53
N THR A 898 -18.31 -3.39 23.48
CA THR A 898 -18.40 -4.83 23.27
C THR A 898 -17.02 -5.46 23.38
N ALA A 899 -16.84 -6.37 24.35
CA ALA A 899 -15.68 -7.23 24.48
C ALA A 899 -15.89 -8.49 23.64
N VAL A 900 -14.99 -8.75 22.70
CA VAL A 900 -15.02 -9.88 21.78
C VAL A 900 -13.89 -10.84 22.14
N PHE A 901 -14.25 -12.11 22.34
CA PHE A 901 -13.34 -13.22 22.57
C PHE A 901 -13.42 -14.17 21.37
N THR A 902 -12.28 -14.59 20.85
CA THR A 902 -12.18 -15.59 19.79
C THR A 902 -11.63 -16.88 20.39
N ASP A 903 -12.53 -17.79 20.77
CA ASP A 903 -12.15 -18.96 21.55
C ASP A 903 -11.92 -20.21 20.68
N GLY A 904 -10.78 -20.86 20.91
CA GLY A 904 -10.44 -22.19 20.42
C GLY A 904 -10.80 -23.30 21.42
N TRP A 905 -11.21 -24.48 20.93
CA TRP A 905 -11.59 -25.59 21.81
C TRP A 905 -10.36 -26.17 22.53
N ILE A 906 -9.27 -26.42 21.80
CA ILE A 906 -8.02 -26.95 22.33
C ILE A 906 -7.43 -26.02 23.39
N TYR A 907 -7.53 -24.71 23.20
CA TYR A 907 -6.90 -23.70 24.06
C TYR A 907 -7.73 -23.28 25.28
N HIS A 908 -9.04 -23.52 25.30
CA HIS A 908 -9.92 -23.10 26.40
C HIS A 908 -10.64 -24.26 27.11
N ALA A 909 -10.99 -25.32 26.38
CA ALA A 909 -11.99 -26.29 26.80
C ALA A 909 -11.55 -27.75 26.58
N SER A 910 -10.25 -28.02 26.50
CA SER A 910 -9.71 -29.38 26.34
C SER A 910 -9.12 -29.91 27.63
N ALA A 911 -9.07 -31.23 27.80
CA ALA A 911 -8.47 -31.85 28.99
C ALA A 911 -6.98 -31.46 29.22
N GLY A 912 -6.25 -31.04 28.17
CA GLY A 912 -4.88 -30.54 28.30
C GLY A 912 -4.78 -29.05 28.63
N CYS A 913 -5.85 -28.28 28.42
CA CYS A 913 -5.92 -26.84 28.71
C CYS A 913 -7.37 -26.45 29.01
N ASN A 914 -7.73 -26.50 30.30
CA ASN A 914 -9.05 -26.19 30.83
C ASN A 914 -9.03 -24.82 31.52
N ARG A 915 -9.60 -23.81 30.87
CA ARG A 915 -9.69 -22.41 31.35
C ARG A 915 -11.13 -21.96 31.58
N LEU A 916 -12.09 -22.87 31.47
CA LEU A 916 -13.51 -22.56 31.40
C LEU A 916 -14.05 -21.81 32.63
N ALA A 917 -13.60 -22.18 33.83
CA ALA A 917 -13.98 -21.53 35.09
C ALA A 917 -13.52 -20.07 35.15
N ASP A 918 -12.23 -19.84 34.89
CA ASP A 918 -11.59 -18.52 34.84
C ASP A 918 -12.21 -17.63 33.74
N ASP A 919 -12.45 -18.20 32.55
CA ASP A 919 -13.11 -17.50 31.46
C ASP A 919 -14.56 -17.11 31.81
N ALA A 920 -15.30 -17.98 32.52
CA ALA A 920 -16.67 -17.70 32.97
C ALA A 920 -16.70 -16.53 33.97
N GLU A 921 -15.74 -16.50 34.90
CA GLU A 921 -15.55 -15.41 35.86
C GLU A 921 -15.22 -14.08 35.15
N LYS A 922 -14.17 -14.06 34.33
CA LYS A 922 -13.76 -12.85 33.60
C LYS A 922 -14.89 -12.24 32.76
N ARG A 923 -15.66 -13.10 32.08
CA ARG A 923 -16.80 -12.66 31.27
C ARG A 923 -17.98 -12.17 32.10
N ARG A 924 -18.21 -12.76 33.28
CA ARG A 924 -19.20 -12.26 34.25
C ARG A 924 -18.81 -10.85 34.70
N ASN A 925 -17.57 -10.64 35.13
CA ASN A 925 -17.09 -9.34 35.60
C ASN A 925 -17.26 -8.23 34.53
N LEU A 926 -16.99 -8.55 33.26
CA LEU A 926 -17.23 -7.60 32.15
C LEU A 926 -18.72 -7.29 31.95
N ARG A 927 -19.61 -8.29 32.03
CA ARG A 927 -21.06 -8.07 31.92
C ARG A 927 -21.60 -7.24 33.08
N ASP A 928 -21.13 -7.50 34.30
CA ASP A 928 -21.53 -6.76 35.51
C ASP A 928 -21.08 -5.29 35.43
N ALA A 929 -19.95 -5.03 34.78
CA ALA A 929 -19.47 -3.69 34.46
C ALA A 929 -20.15 -3.05 33.23
N GLY A 930 -21.18 -3.68 32.66
CA GLY A 930 -21.99 -3.13 31.57
C GLY A 930 -21.45 -3.36 30.15
N TYR A 931 -20.42 -4.19 29.97
CA TYR A 931 -19.96 -4.58 28.63
C TYR A 931 -20.92 -5.60 28.00
N GLN A 932 -21.07 -5.53 26.68
CA GLN A 932 -21.55 -6.67 25.91
C GLN A 932 -20.39 -7.66 25.73
N VAL A 933 -20.58 -8.92 26.08
CA VAL A 933 -19.56 -9.96 25.91
C VAL A 933 -19.98 -10.88 24.78
N ILE A 934 -19.14 -11.01 23.75
CA ILE A 934 -19.36 -11.90 22.61
C ILE A 934 -18.18 -12.86 22.47
N ALA A 935 -18.44 -14.15 22.56
CA ALA A 935 -17.50 -15.20 22.21
C ALA A 935 -17.77 -15.69 20.77
N VAL A 936 -16.71 -15.81 19.97
CA VAL A 936 -16.73 -16.22 18.56
C VAL A 936 -15.87 -17.46 18.41
N THR A 937 -16.42 -18.52 17.84
CA THR A 937 -15.68 -19.77 17.61
C THR A 937 -15.29 -19.91 16.14
N HIS A 938 -14.42 -20.87 15.82
CA HIS A 938 -14.09 -21.21 14.43
C HIS A 938 -15.32 -21.48 13.55
N HIS A 939 -16.34 -22.13 14.12
CA HIS A 939 -17.54 -22.48 13.39
C HIS A 939 -18.37 -21.25 13.00
N ASP A 940 -18.40 -20.23 13.86
CA ASP A 940 -19.05 -18.95 13.54
C ASP A 940 -18.43 -18.25 12.32
N LEU A 941 -17.14 -18.49 12.06
CA LEU A 941 -16.41 -17.91 10.93
C LEU A 941 -16.61 -18.65 9.60
N GLU A 942 -17.13 -19.87 9.63
CA GLU A 942 -17.44 -20.65 8.41
C GLU A 942 -18.78 -20.23 7.77
N GLY A 943 -19.59 -19.46 8.49
CA GLY A 943 -20.90 -18.99 8.03
C GLY A 943 -21.98 -20.07 8.01
N ALA A 944 -21.72 -21.24 8.61
CA ALA A 944 -22.71 -22.29 8.78
C ALA A 944 -23.65 -21.96 9.97
N PRO A 945 -24.98 -22.11 9.82
CA PRO A 945 -25.90 -22.02 10.94
C PRO A 945 -25.58 -23.13 11.95
N VAL A 946 -25.43 -22.75 13.22
CA VAL A 946 -25.14 -23.70 14.30
C VAL A 946 -26.40 -24.52 14.61
N ASP A 947 -26.35 -25.83 14.40
CA ASP A 947 -27.38 -26.78 14.82
C ASP A 947 -27.28 -26.97 16.34
N ALA A 948 -28.00 -26.14 17.09
CA ALA A 948 -28.04 -26.18 18.54
C ALA A 948 -29.35 -26.83 19.00
N PRO A 949 -29.32 -28.03 19.57
CA PRO A 949 -30.56 -28.69 19.96
C PRO A 949 -31.22 -27.99 21.17
N SER A 950 -30.48 -27.13 21.87
CA SER A 950 -30.97 -26.24 22.92
C SER A 950 -31.79 -25.04 22.41
N LEU A 951 -31.73 -24.70 21.11
CA LEU A 951 -32.45 -23.58 20.49
C LEU A 951 -32.98 -23.96 19.09
N ARG A 952 -34.26 -24.32 18.99
CA ARG A 952 -34.86 -24.76 17.72
C ARG A 952 -35.53 -23.61 16.93
N PRO A 953 -35.12 -23.33 15.68
CA PRO A 953 -35.69 -22.24 14.86
C PRO A 953 -37.21 -22.33 14.66
N GLU A 954 -37.74 -23.55 14.59
CA GLU A 954 -39.18 -23.84 14.47
C GLU A 954 -40.03 -23.27 15.62
N MET A 955 -39.44 -23.00 16.78
CA MET A 955 -40.13 -22.43 17.94
C MET A 955 -40.20 -20.89 17.91
N ALA A 956 -39.47 -20.23 17.01
CA ALA A 956 -39.37 -18.77 16.92
C ALA A 956 -40.73 -18.09 16.70
N SER A 957 -41.52 -18.56 15.74
CA SER A 957 -42.84 -17.98 15.43
C SER A 957 -43.80 -18.07 16.61
N LYS A 958 -43.71 -19.14 17.39
CA LYS A 958 -44.55 -19.33 18.59
C LYS A 958 -44.09 -18.43 19.74
N LEU A 959 -42.78 -18.21 19.90
CA LEU A 959 -42.24 -17.23 20.84
C LEU A 959 -42.70 -15.80 20.50
N VAL A 960 -42.59 -15.38 19.24
CA VAL A 960 -43.06 -14.06 18.77
C VAL A 960 -44.55 -13.89 19.03
N GLY A 961 -45.36 -14.92 18.73
CA GLY A 961 -46.80 -14.91 19.02
C GLY A 961 -47.13 -14.79 20.51
N MET A 962 -46.30 -15.37 21.39
CA MET A 962 -46.45 -15.25 22.85
C MET A 962 -46.00 -13.90 23.41
N ALA A 963 -44.94 -13.30 22.83
CA ALA A 963 -44.36 -12.05 23.30
C ALA A 963 -45.11 -10.80 22.77
N GLY A 964 -45.90 -10.93 21.70
CA GLY A 964 -46.65 -9.82 21.10
C GLY A 964 -45.71 -8.69 20.66
N ASP A 965 -46.05 -7.44 21.02
CA ASP A 965 -45.28 -6.25 20.65
C ASP A 965 -43.90 -6.14 21.34
N GLN A 966 -43.58 -7.03 22.28
CA GLN A 966 -42.29 -7.03 22.97
C GLN A 966 -41.15 -7.59 22.12
N LEU A 967 -41.43 -8.50 21.17
CA LEU A 967 -40.43 -9.09 20.27
C LEU A 967 -40.91 -9.01 18.82
N SER A 968 -40.03 -8.53 17.94
CA SER A 968 -40.23 -8.67 16.50
C SER A 968 -39.59 -9.95 15.97
N LYS A 969 -40.06 -10.44 14.82
CA LYS A 969 -39.43 -11.57 14.13
C LYS A 969 -37.93 -11.34 13.88
N GLY A 970 -37.55 -10.13 13.47
CA GLY A 970 -36.15 -9.78 13.24
C GLY A 970 -35.27 -9.85 14.50
N MET A 971 -35.82 -9.55 15.68
CA MET A 971 -35.09 -9.68 16.96
C MET A 971 -34.82 -11.15 17.31
N VAL A 972 -35.82 -12.03 17.07
CA VAL A 972 -35.71 -13.45 17.39
C VAL A 972 -34.85 -14.20 16.37
N ASP A 973 -34.94 -13.85 15.08
CA ASP A 973 -34.13 -14.47 14.01
C ASP A 973 -32.62 -14.35 14.28
N VAL A 974 -32.20 -13.28 14.96
CA VAL A 974 -30.80 -13.04 15.33
C VAL A 974 -30.26 -14.08 16.31
N ALA A 975 -31.11 -14.72 17.13
CA ALA A 975 -30.70 -15.82 18.02
C ALA A 975 -30.26 -17.07 17.26
N PHE A 976 -30.67 -17.20 15.99
CA PHE A 976 -30.38 -18.35 15.13
C PHE A 976 -29.17 -18.16 14.21
N LYS A 977 -28.56 -16.97 14.22
CA LYS A 977 -27.39 -16.63 13.40
C LYS A 977 -26.07 -16.87 14.14
N THR A 978 -24.95 -16.69 13.43
CA THR A 978 -23.60 -16.82 14.01
C THR A 978 -23.28 -15.68 14.99
N ALA A 979 -22.27 -15.88 15.83
CA ALA A 979 -21.75 -14.81 16.71
C ALA A 979 -21.28 -13.57 15.91
N VAL A 980 -20.75 -13.76 14.70
CA VAL A 980 -20.36 -12.64 13.82
C VAL A 980 -21.58 -11.87 13.33
N ASP A 981 -22.66 -12.56 12.94
CA ASP A 981 -23.91 -11.90 12.53
C ASP A 981 -24.58 -11.14 13.69
N LEU A 982 -24.46 -11.66 14.92
CA LEU A 982 -24.86 -10.97 16.15
C LEU A 982 -24.09 -9.65 16.30
N LEU A 983 -22.78 -9.65 16.06
CA LEU A 983 -21.96 -8.45 16.13
C LEU A 983 -22.26 -7.47 14.98
N VAL A 984 -22.42 -7.96 13.76
CA VAL A 984 -22.74 -7.15 12.57
C VAL A 984 -24.10 -6.47 12.73
N SER A 985 -25.11 -7.17 13.24
CA SER A 985 -26.43 -6.58 13.53
C SER A 985 -26.36 -5.51 14.62
N TRP A 986 -25.51 -5.70 15.64
CA TRP A 986 -25.25 -4.69 16.66
C TRP A 986 -24.60 -3.43 16.10
N ILE A 987 -23.57 -3.58 15.24
CA ILE A 987 -22.90 -2.45 14.57
C ILE A 987 -23.89 -1.69 13.68
N ALA A 988 -24.74 -2.40 12.95
CA ALA A 988 -25.70 -1.81 12.02
C ALA A 988 -26.83 -1.06 12.75
N SER A 989 -27.28 -1.55 13.91
CA SER A 989 -28.39 -0.97 14.67
C SER A 989 -28.22 -1.20 16.19
N PRO A 990 -27.41 -0.38 16.88
CA PRO A 990 -27.10 -0.57 18.30
C PRO A 990 -28.29 -0.17 19.17
N SER A 991 -29.06 -1.17 19.62
CA SER A 991 -30.20 -0.98 20.55
C SER A 991 -30.07 -1.89 21.76
N ARG A 992 -29.63 -1.32 22.89
CA ARG A 992 -29.53 -2.05 24.17
C ARG A 992 -30.89 -2.63 24.58
N GLU A 993 -31.95 -1.83 24.45
CA GLU A 993 -33.31 -2.24 24.81
C GLU A 993 -33.79 -3.44 23.98
N ALA A 994 -33.51 -3.48 22.68
CA ALA A 994 -33.87 -4.63 21.84
C ALA A 994 -33.12 -5.91 22.27
N ARG A 995 -31.85 -5.78 22.68
CA ARG A 995 -31.04 -6.91 23.17
C ARG A 995 -31.54 -7.41 24.53
N GLU A 996 -31.86 -6.51 25.44
CA GLU A 996 -32.42 -6.83 26.76
C GLU A 996 -33.77 -7.54 26.62
N ARG A 997 -34.67 -7.05 25.77
CA ARG A 997 -35.96 -7.71 25.50
C ARG A 997 -35.77 -9.12 24.95
N LEU A 998 -34.85 -9.31 24.01
CA LEU A 998 -34.51 -10.65 23.49
C LEU A 998 -34.00 -11.55 24.63
N ALA A 999 -33.02 -11.10 25.42
CA ALA A 999 -32.42 -11.85 26.53
C ALA A 999 -33.44 -12.25 27.61
N ASN A 1000 -34.42 -11.39 27.91
CA ASN A 1000 -35.48 -11.70 28.88
C ASN A 1000 -36.40 -12.83 28.42
N TRP A 1001 -36.60 -12.99 27.12
CA TRP A 1001 -37.45 -14.03 26.53
C TRP A 1001 -36.69 -15.30 26.12
N MET A 1002 -35.35 -15.29 26.14
CA MET A 1002 -34.53 -16.48 25.84
C MET A 1002 -34.88 -17.72 26.70
N PRO A 1003 -35.16 -17.62 28.02
CA PRO A 1003 -35.58 -18.78 28.81
C PRO A 1003 -36.84 -19.47 28.26
N ALA A 1004 -37.82 -18.71 27.78
CA ALA A 1004 -39.04 -19.25 27.18
C ALA A 1004 -38.75 -20.06 25.91
N LEU A 1005 -37.85 -19.55 25.07
CA LEU A 1005 -37.40 -20.25 23.86
C LEU A 1005 -36.64 -21.54 24.20
N GLY A 1006 -35.78 -21.51 25.22
CA GLY A 1006 -35.06 -22.69 25.72
C GLY A 1006 -36.01 -23.76 26.26
N LEU A 1007 -36.98 -23.37 27.09
CA LEU A 1007 -38.03 -24.25 27.63
C LEU A 1007 -38.81 -24.96 26.52
N MET A 1008 -39.21 -24.22 25.48
CA MET A 1008 -39.94 -24.78 24.35
C MET A 1008 -39.08 -25.75 23.53
N SER A 1009 -37.82 -25.37 23.28
CA SER A 1009 -36.86 -26.13 22.47
C SER A 1009 -36.42 -27.43 23.14
N THR A 1010 -36.36 -27.46 24.47
CA THR A 1010 -35.85 -28.60 25.27
C THR A 1010 -36.95 -29.38 25.99
N SER A 1011 -38.22 -29.01 25.79
CA SER A 1011 -39.39 -29.59 26.47
C SER A 1011 -39.50 -31.13 26.42
N GLN A 1012 -38.98 -31.77 25.37
CA GLN A 1012 -39.00 -33.23 25.21
C GLN A 1012 -37.97 -33.97 26.09
N ASN A 1013 -36.89 -33.29 26.49
CA ASN A 1013 -35.75 -33.89 27.19
C ASN A 1013 -35.52 -33.32 28.60
N GLY A 1014 -36.28 -32.30 29.00
CA GLY A 1014 -36.15 -31.68 30.32
C GLY A 1014 -37.01 -32.32 31.40
N LYS A 1015 -36.55 -32.20 32.64
CA LYS A 1015 -37.21 -32.67 33.86
C LYS A 1015 -37.61 -31.48 34.73
N ARG A 1016 -38.60 -31.68 35.60
CA ARG A 1016 -39.03 -30.68 36.58
C ARG A 1016 -38.50 -31.01 37.96
N SER A 1017 -38.29 -29.97 38.76
CA SER A 1017 -37.87 -30.05 40.15
C SER A 1017 -38.57 -28.98 40.97
N SER A 1018 -38.80 -29.27 42.25
CA SER A 1018 -39.26 -28.31 43.27
C SER A 1018 -38.10 -27.82 44.15
N ALA A 1019 -36.85 -28.08 43.75
CA ALA A 1019 -35.66 -27.68 44.50
C ALA A 1019 -35.56 -26.15 44.63
N SER A 1020 -35.36 -25.67 45.86
CA SER A 1020 -35.14 -24.27 46.20
C SER A 1020 -33.68 -23.83 46.04
N ASP A 1021 -32.76 -24.77 45.81
CA ASP A 1021 -31.33 -24.50 45.65
C ASP A 1021 -31.06 -23.60 44.43
N PRO A 1022 -29.94 -22.84 44.40
CA PRO A 1022 -29.56 -22.02 43.26
C PRO A 1022 -29.54 -22.82 41.96
N LEU A 1023 -30.11 -22.25 40.88
CA LEU A 1023 -30.27 -22.96 39.61
C LEU A 1023 -28.96 -23.54 39.06
N HIS A 1024 -27.84 -22.86 39.26
CA HIS A 1024 -26.54 -23.30 38.79
C HIS A 1024 -25.98 -24.52 39.55
N LEU A 1025 -26.36 -24.73 40.82
CA LEU A 1025 -25.92 -25.90 41.60
C LEU A 1025 -26.69 -27.16 41.21
N ILE A 1026 -27.97 -27.02 40.88
CA ILE A 1026 -28.84 -28.15 40.49
C ILE A 1026 -28.88 -28.41 38.98
N ALA A 1027 -28.33 -27.53 38.14
CA ALA A 1027 -28.39 -27.67 36.69
C ALA A 1027 -27.74 -28.96 36.17
N LEU A 1028 -26.64 -29.39 36.81
CA LEU A 1028 -25.87 -30.58 36.41
C LEU A 1028 -26.24 -31.86 37.18
N ASP A 1029 -26.92 -31.73 38.32
CA ASP A 1029 -27.33 -32.83 39.19
C ASP A 1029 -28.83 -33.11 38.98
N VAL A 1030 -29.16 -34.22 38.33
CA VAL A 1030 -30.50 -34.52 37.82
C VAL A 1030 -31.51 -34.74 38.98
N PRO A 1031 -32.45 -33.82 39.25
CA PRO A 1031 -33.46 -34.06 40.26
C PRO A 1031 -34.67 -34.77 39.63
N THR A 1032 -35.34 -35.63 40.39
CA THR A 1032 -36.62 -36.23 40.02
C THR A 1032 -37.73 -35.62 40.88
N GLY A 1033 -38.62 -34.82 40.28
CA GLY A 1033 -39.76 -34.24 40.99
C GLY A 1033 -40.80 -33.56 40.09
N THR A 1034 -41.79 -32.94 40.73
CA THR A 1034 -42.79 -32.05 40.12
C THR A 1034 -42.63 -30.66 40.74
N GLY A 1035 -42.45 -29.62 39.92
CA GLY A 1035 -42.21 -28.26 40.44
C GLY A 1035 -42.11 -27.19 39.35
N ASP A 1036 -41.70 -25.98 39.75
CA ASP A 1036 -41.60 -24.74 38.95
C ASP A 1036 -40.22 -24.53 38.29
N THR A 1037 -39.25 -25.39 38.61
CA THR A 1037 -37.91 -25.38 38.05
C THR A 1037 -37.81 -26.45 36.96
N PHE A 1038 -37.40 -26.05 35.76
CA PHE A 1038 -37.18 -26.91 34.61
C PHE A 1038 -35.69 -27.03 34.32
N ILE A 1039 -35.21 -28.26 34.14
CA ILE A 1039 -33.80 -28.54 33.90
C ILE A 1039 -33.70 -29.48 32.69
N ALA A 1040 -32.92 -29.07 31.69
CA ALA A 1040 -32.59 -29.89 30.53
C ALA A 1040 -31.07 -30.04 30.44
N ARG A 1041 -30.60 -31.27 30.31
CA ARG A 1041 -29.19 -31.59 30.12
C ARG A 1041 -28.98 -32.27 28.78
N GLN A 1042 -27.94 -31.85 28.08
CA GLN A 1042 -27.52 -32.44 26.82
C GLN A 1042 -25.99 -32.56 26.81
N GLY A 1043 -25.50 -33.79 27.00
CA GLY A 1043 -24.07 -34.04 27.16
C GLY A 1043 -23.51 -33.27 28.37
N GLY A 1044 -22.47 -32.46 28.12
CA GLY A 1044 -21.85 -31.56 29.10
C GLY A 1044 -22.60 -30.24 29.32
N PHE A 1045 -23.59 -29.88 28.50
CA PHE A 1045 -24.34 -28.63 28.64
C PHE A 1045 -25.62 -28.83 29.45
N ALA A 1046 -25.88 -27.95 30.41
CA ALA A 1046 -27.11 -27.90 31.18
C ALA A 1046 -27.77 -26.53 31.13
N PHE A 1047 -29.09 -26.54 30.95
CA PHE A 1047 -29.97 -25.40 30.99
C PHE A 1047 -30.97 -25.59 32.14
N ALA A 1048 -31.03 -24.64 33.05
CA ALA A 1048 -32.01 -24.60 34.13
C ALA A 1048 -32.79 -23.28 34.08
N ALA A 1049 -34.11 -23.35 34.17
CA ALA A 1049 -34.98 -22.18 34.25
C ALA A 1049 -36.03 -22.36 35.33
N ARG A 1050 -36.16 -21.39 36.22
CA ARG A 1050 -37.22 -21.35 37.25
C ARG A 1050 -38.23 -20.29 36.89
N MET A 1051 -39.51 -20.62 36.96
CA MET A 1051 -40.61 -19.69 36.67
C MET A 1051 -41.27 -19.25 37.98
N PRO A 1052 -40.83 -18.14 38.61
CA PRO A 1052 -41.42 -17.63 39.86
C PRO A 1052 -42.83 -17.04 39.69
N GLY A 1053 -43.38 -17.01 38.46
CA GLY A 1053 -44.72 -16.49 38.14
C GLY A 1053 -45.32 -17.10 36.86
N SER A 1054 -46.46 -16.57 36.39
CA SER A 1054 -47.19 -17.09 35.22
C SER A 1054 -46.65 -16.61 33.86
N SER A 1055 -45.68 -15.69 33.83
CA SER A 1055 -45.10 -15.14 32.61
C SER A 1055 -43.71 -15.74 32.33
N ALA A 1056 -43.47 -16.16 31.09
CA ALA A 1056 -42.23 -16.82 30.70
C ALA A 1056 -41.03 -15.85 30.57
N ASN A 1057 -41.27 -14.53 30.51
CA ASN A 1057 -40.23 -13.51 30.42
C ASN A 1057 -39.65 -13.06 31.77
N THR A 1058 -40.20 -13.56 32.89
CA THR A 1058 -39.71 -13.30 34.25
C THR A 1058 -38.95 -14.49 34.86
N ALA A 1059 -38.57 -15.48 34.04
CA ALA A 1059 -37.91 -16.67 34.53
C ALA A 1059 -36.48 -16.38 35.03
N GLU A 1060 -36.04 -17.01 36.10
CA GLU A 1060 -34.60 -17.11 36.42
C GLU A 1060 -33.96 -18.14 35.49
N ILE A 1061 -32.70 -17.94 35.10
CA ILE A 1061 -32.00 -18.86 34.20
C ILE A 1061 -30.57 -19.14 34.70
N ALA A 1062 -30.15 -20.39 34.62
CA ALA A 1062 -28.75 -20.78 34.70
C ALA A 1062 -28.37 -21.65 33.50
N VAL A 1063 -27.23 -21.34 32.88
CA VAL A 1063 -26.59 -22.19 31.88
C VAL A 1063 -25.24 -22.62 32.42
N VAL A 1064 -25.02 -23.93 32.47
CA VAL A 1064 -23.86 -24.54 33.13
C VAL A 1064 -23.20 -25.54 32.19
N LEU A 1065 -21.88 -25.45 32.07
CA LEU A 1065 -21.06 -26.41 31.34
C LEU A 1065 -20.33 -27.34 32.31
N ASP A 1066 -20.34 -28.63 32.05
CA ASP A 1066 -19.59 -29.66 32.77
C ASP A 1066 -18.12 -29.58 32.34
N ASP A 1067 -17.28 -28.95 33.16
CA ASP A 1067 -15.85 -28.69 32.91
C ASP A 1067 -14.93 -29.66 33.68
N ASP A 1068 -15.44 -30.82 34.11
CA ASP A 1068 -14.59 -31.92 34.59
C ASP A 1068 -13.71 -32.42 33.44
N ASP A 1069 -12.41 -32.62 33.68
CA ASP A 1069 -11.46 -33.03 32.63
C ASP A 1069 -11.86 -34.34 31.95
N ASN A 1070 -12.60 -35.24 32.64
CA ASN A 1070 -13.12 -36.48 32.05
C ASN A 1070 -14.35 -36.25 31.15
N ALA A 1071 -15.05 -35.13 31.31
CA ALA A 1071 -16.20 -34.73 30.50
C ALA A 1071 -15.80 -33.93 29.24
N LEU A 1072 -14.60 -33.34 29.22
CA LEU A 1072 -14.06 -32.52 28.10
C LEU A 1072 -13.42 -33.36 26.99
N THR A 1073 -14.25 -34.13 26.27
CA THR A 1073 -13.84 -34.92 25.10
C THR A 1073 -14.15 -34.20 23.77
N LEU A 1074 -13.56 -34.63 22.65
CA LEU A 1074 -13.87 -34.05 21.33
C LEU A 1074 -15.37 -34.11 20.98
N ASP A 1075 -16.10 -35.12 21.46
CA ASP A 1075 -17.54 -35.30 21.27
C ASP A 1075 -18.39 -34.31 22.09
N SER A 1076 -17.78 -33.61 23.07
CA SER A 1076 -18.44 -32.61 23.93
C SER A 1076 -18.31 -31.17 23.41
N ARG A 1077 -17.61 -30.95 22.29
CA ARG A 1077 -17.35 -29.63 21.69
C ARG A 1077 -18.62 -28.83 21.39
N ASP A 1078 -19.69 -29.51 20.98
CA ASP A 1078 -20.96 -28.85 20.67
C ASP A 1078 -21.69 -28.35 21.93
N ALA A 1079 -21.51 -29.02 23.07
CA ALA A 1079 -22.05 -28.55 24.35
C ALA A 1079 -21.40 -27.23 24.80
N TRP A 1080 -20.09 -27.08 24.59
CA TRP A 1080 -19.38 -25.82 24.85
C TRP A 1080 -19.77 -24.69 23.89
N ARG A 1081 -19.95 -25.01 22.60
CA ARG A 1081 -20.49 -24.03 21.63
C ARG A 1081 -21.88 -23.55 22.02
N ASP A 1082 -22.75 -24.46 22.44
CA ASP A 1082 -24.08 -24.13 22.95
C ASP A 1082 -23.99 -23.23 24.19
N TRP A 1083 -23.09 -23.53 25.13
CA TRP A 1083 -22.85 -22.68 26.30
C TRP A 1083 -22.39 -21.26 25.93
N LEU A 1084 -21.41 -21.11 25.02
CA LEU A 1084 -20.97 -19.81 24.52
C LEU A 1084 -22.09 -19.05 23.79
N ARG A 1085 -22.91 -19.77 23.01
CA ARG A 1085 -24.07 -19.19 22.33
C ARG A 1085 -25.07 -18.60 23.31
N TRP A 1086 -25.41 -19.34 24.37
CA TRP A 1086 -26.28 -18.82 25.42
C TRP A 1086 -25.66 -17.64 26.16
N SER A 1087 -24.35 -17.69 26.43
CA SER A 1087 -23.58 -16.56 26.98
C SER A 1087 -23.71 -15.29 26.13
N ASN A 1088 -23.63 -15.42 24.80
CA ASN A 1088 -23.80 -14.29 23.87
C ASN A 1088 -25.23 -13.72 23.85
N LEU A 1089 -26.26 -14.58 24.02
CA LEU A 1089 -27.67 -14.19 23.91
C LEU A 1089 -28.25 -13.61 25.21
N LEU A 1090 -27.60 -13.84 26.36
CA LEU A 1090 -28.04 -13.36 27.67
C LEU A 1090 -27.43 -12.00 28.08
N ASN A 1091 -26.76 -11.31 27.15
CA ASN A 1091 -26.25 -9.96 27.38
C ASN A 1091 -27.36 -8.97 27.73
N PHE A 1092 -27.04 -8.01 28.62
CA PHE A 1092 -27.94 -6.92 29.07
C PHE A 1092 -29.24 -7.36 29.75
N ARG A 1093 -29.37 -8.64 30.12
CA ARG A 1093 -30.57 -9.14 30.78
C ARG A 1093 -30.78 -8.43 32.12
N SER A 1094 -32.01 -7.98 32.37
CA SER A 1094 -32.38 -7.25 33.58
C SER A 1094 -32.77 -8.14 34.77
N LEU A 1095 -32.83 -9.45 34.55
CA LEU A 1095 -33.28 -10.46 35.50
C LEU A 1095 -32.15 -11.46 35.79
N PRO A 1096 -32.14 -12.14 36.96
CA PRO A 1096 -31.05 -13.03 37.36
C PRO A 1096 -30.73 -14.09 36.29
N ALA A 1097 -29.52 -14.04 35.75
CA ALA A 1097 -28.97 -15.03 34.83
C ALA A 1097 -27.58 -15.45 35.29
N THR A 1098 -27.39 -16.76 35.45
CA THR A 1098 -26.09 -17.34 35.79
C THR A 1098 -25.51 -18.06 34.59
N ILE A 1099 -24.31 -17.67 34.16
CA ILE A 1099 -23.53 -18.37 33.13
C ILE A 1099 -22.25 -18.85 33.81
N THR A 1100 -22.13 -20.16 34.03
CA THR A 1100 -21.00 -20.72 34.81
C THR A 1100 -20.61 -22.13 34.35
N THR A 1101 -19.67 -22.75 35.07
CA THR A 1101 -19.18 -24.11 34.85
C THR A 1101 -19.34 -24.95 36.13
N ARG A 1102 -19.20 -26.29 36.06
CA ARG A 1102 -19.33 -27.17 37.24
C ARG A 1102 -18.36 -26.78 38.35
N SER A 1103 -17.09 -26.59 38.01
CA SER A 1103 -16.04 -26.31 39.00
C SER A 1103 -16.20 -24.94 39.65
N HIS A 1104 -16.76 -23.96 38.93
CA HIS A 1104 -16.96 -22.59 39.42
C HIS A 1104 -18.33 -22.35 40.07
N ALA A 1105 -19.35 -23.16 39.74
CA ALA A 1105 -20.69 -23.06 40.29
C ALA A 1105 -20.76 -22.96 41.83
N PRO A 1106 -19.97 -23.72 42.64
CA PRO A 1106 -19.98 -23.64 44.10
C PRO A 1106 -19.47 -22.32 44.68
N HIS A 1107 -18.70 -21.55 43.89
CA HIS A 1107 -18.07 -20.30 44.32
C HIS A 1107 -18.92 -19.06 44.03
N LEU A 1108 -20.14 -19.26 43.51
CA LEU A 1108 -21.10 -18.19 43.28
C LEU A 1108 -21.91 -17.94 44.56
N GLU A 1109 -21.64 -16.84 45.27
CA GLU A 1109 -22.39 -16.51 46.48
C GLU A 1109 -23.90 -16.29 46.21
N HIS A 1110 -24.72 -16.68 47.20
CA HIS A 1110 -26.18 -16.58 47.20
C HIS A 1110 -26.67 -15.13 47.04
N THR A 1111 -26.89 -14.67 45.82
CA THR A 1111 -27.66 -13.45 45.54
C THR A 1111 -29.15 -13.76 45.46
N GLY A 1112 -29.71 -14.18 46.59
CA GLY A 1112 -31.16 -14.34 46.78
C GLY A 1112 -31.81 -13.02 47.22
N ALA A 1113 -31.90 -12.04 46.32
CA ALA A 1113 -32.85 -10.94 46.38
C ALA A 1113 -32.83 -10.23 45.02
N ALA A 1114 -34.01 -9.94 44.47
CA ALA A 1114 -34.14 -8.84 43.52
C ALA A 1114 -33.43 -7.61 44.12
N PRO A 1115 -32.76 -6.77 43.33
CA PRO A 1115 -32.51 -5.43 43.82
C PRO A 1115 -33.92 -4.86 44.06
N ALA A 1116 -34.27 -4.72 45.34
CA ALA A 1116 -35.11 -3.61 45.72
C ALA A 1116 -34.54 -2.39 45.00
N ALA A 1117 -35.42 -1.50 44.57
CA ALA A 1117 -35.01 -0.15 44.27
C ALA A 1117 -34.44 0.46 45.56
N ASP A 1118 -33.21 0.09 45.91
CA ASP A 1118 -32.32 0.99 46.56
C ASP A 1118 -32.07 2.04 45.50
N SER A 1119 -32.73 3.17 45.70
CA SER A 1119 -32.07 4.43 45.57
C SER A 1119 -30.76 4.39 46.37
N THR A 1120 -29.75 3.66 45.88
CA THR A 1120 -28.40 4.18 45.97
C THR A 1120 -28.46 5.43 45.13
N ALA A 1121 -28.67 6.54 45.81
CA ALA A 1121 -28.26 7.82 45.29
C ALA A 1121 -26.93 7.57 44.59
N HIS A 1122 -26.85 7.90 43.31
CA HIS A 1122 -25.56 8.21 42.71
C HIS A 1122 -24.90 9.17 43.70
N VAL A 1123 -23.96 8.67 44.50
CA VAL A 1123 -23.17 9.53 45.36
C VAL A 1123 -22.22 10.21 44.39
N ASP A 1124 -22.63 11.39 43.92
CA ASP A 1124 -21.73 12.30 43.24
C ASP A 1124 -20.70 12.78 44.28
N LEU A 1125 -19.71 11.93 44.58
CA LEU A 1125 -18.45 12.40 45.12
C LEU A 1125 -17.88 13.34 44.06
N THR A 1126 -17.78 14.62 44.39
CA THR A 1126 -17.27 15.64 43.48
C THR A 1126 -15.88 16.07 43.93
N GLY A 1127 -14.98 16.27 42.97
CA GLY A 1127 -13.63 16.76 43.25
C GLY A 1127 -12.73 15.70 43.92
N PRO A 1128 -11.85 16.08 44.86
CA PRO A 1128 -10.78 15.22 45.38
C PRO A 1128 -11.27 13.91 46.03
N TRP A 1129 -12.48 13.90 46.58
CA TRP A 1129 -13.08 12.70 47.17
C TRP A 1129 -13.31 11.56 46.16
N GLN A 1130 -13.51 11.89 44.88
CA GLN A 1130 -13.65 10.88 43.82
C GLN A 1130 -12.31 10.21 43.50
N GLU A 1131 -11.22 10.97 43.54
CA GLU A 1131 -9.86 10.45 43.36
C GLU A 1131 -9.44 9.57 44.54
N ILE A 1132 -9.70 10.03 45.77
CA ILE A 1132 -9.47 9.27 47.01
C ILE A 1132 -10.25 7.95 46.99
N TYR A 1133 -11.54 7.99 46.60
CA TYR A 1133 -12.37 6.79 46.48
C TYR A 1133 -11.83 5.78 45.46
N ALA A 1134 -11.19 6.24 44.38
CA ALA A 1134 -10.58 5.38 43.37
C ALA A 1134 -9.25 4.75 43.85
N LEU A 1135 -8.53 5.41 44.77
CA LEU A 1135 -7.20 5.01 45.24
C LEU A 1135 -7.22 4.07 46.46
N VAL A 1136 -8.30 4.06 47.26
CA VAL A 1136 -8.45 3.15 48.41
C VAL A 1136 -8.94 1.76 48.00
N GLU A 1137 -8.63 0.75 48.82
CA GLU A 1137 -9.10 -0.61 48.65
C GLU A 1137 -10.62 -0.72 48.80
N HIS A 1138 -11.20 -1.80 48.27
CA HIS A 1138 -12.64 -1.98 48.21
C HIS A 1138 -13.32 -1.92 49.60
N GLU A 1139 -12.66 -2.44 50.64
CA GLU A 1139 -13.18 -2.48 52.01
C GLU A 1139 -13.23 -1.09 52.67
N SER A 1140 -12.36 -0.17 52.24
CA SER A 1140 -12.24 1.19 52.79
C SER A 1140 -13.10 2.23 52.05
N ARG A 1141 -13.75 1.85 50.95
CA ARG A 1141 -14.59 2.75 50.12
C ARG A 1141 -15.86 3.24 50.80
N SER A 1142 -16.51 2.39 51.58
CA SER A 1142 -17.67 2.78 52.40
C SER A 1142 -17.29 3.86 53.42
N LEU A 1143 -16.10 3.73 54.03
CA LEU A 1143 -15.57 4.72 54.95
C LEU A 1143 -15.27 6.06 54.28
N ILE A 1144 -14.74 6.08 53.05
CA ILE A 1144 -14.53 7.32 52.29
C ILE A 1144 -15.85 8.04 51.98
N ILE A 1145 -16.90 7.29 51.66
CA ILE A 1145 -18.24 7.85 51.47
C ILE A 1145 -18.74 8.48 52.78
N ASP A 1146 -18.63 7.75 53.89
CA ASP A 1146 -19.09 8.23 55.19
C ASP A 1146 -18.29 9.45 55.68
N LEU A 1147 -16.98 9.51 55.42
CA LEU A 1147 -16.13 10.65 55.74
C LEU A 1147 -16.46 11.89 54.88
N ALA A 1148 -16.73 11.69 53.59
CA ALA A 1148 -17.19 12.77 52.71
C ALA A 1148 -18.52 13.36 53.20
N TYR A 1149 -19.47 12.53 53.65
CA TYR A 1149 -20.73 12.99 54.23
C TYR A 1149 -20.57 13.60 55.64
N ALA A 1150 -19.59 13.14 56.42
CA ALA A 1150 -19.28 13.69 57.73
C ALA A 1150 -18.62 15.08 57.67
N ASN A 1151 -18.27 15.55 56.47
CA ASN A 1151 -17.64 16.84 56.14
C ASN A 1151 -16.31 17.05 56.87
N VAL A 1152 -15.48 16.01 56.92
CA VAL A 1152 -14.13 16.07 57.48
C VAL A 1152 -13.12 16.56 56.42
N ALA A 1153 -11.90 16.90 56.84
CA ALA A 1153 -10.83 17.21 55.90
C ALA A 1153 -10.50 15.97 55.04
N GLU A 1154 -10.07 16.19 53.80
CA GLU A 1154 -9.69 15.11 52.86
C GLU A 1154 -8.45 14.34 53.37
N PRO A 1155 -8.47 13.00 53.40
CA PRO A 1155 -7.29 12.20 53.75
C PRO A 1155 -6.30 12.08 52.59
N THR A 1156 -5.06 11.74 52.92
CA THR A 1156 -4.05 11.25 51.99
C THR A 1156 -4.13 9.73 51.91
N VAL A 1157 -4.01 9.17 50.70
CA VAL A 1157 -4.13 7.73 50.43
C VAL A 1157 -2.77 7.15 50.04
N GLY A 1158 -2.39 6.02 50.63
CA GLY A 1158 -1.17 5.29 50.31
C GLY A 1158 0.12 5.95 50.80
N GLU A 1159 0.16 6.34 52.07
CA GLU A 1159 1.33 6.98 52.69
C GLU A 1159 2.18 5.99 53.47
N GLU A 1160 3.50 6.18 53.51
CA GLU A 1160 4.40 5.32 54.29
C GLU A 1160 4.92 6.09 55.52
N VAL A 1161 4.60 5.61 56.72
CA VAL A 1161 5.00 6.23 57.99
C VAL A 1161 5.91 5.26 58.73
N HIS A 1162 7.18 5.63 58.95
CA HIS A 1162 8.17 4.77 59.63
C HIS A 1162 8.37 3.39 59.00
N GLY A 1163 8.16 3.25 57.68
CA GLY A 1163 8.24 1.95 56.99
C GLY A 1163 6.93 1.15 56.99
N ILE A 1164 5.87 1.70 57.60
CA ILE A 1164 4.56 1.07 57.70
C ILE A 1164 3.66 1.68 56.60
N PRO A 1165 3.13 0.87 55.67
CA PRO A 1165 2.20 1.36 54.65
C PRO A 1165 0.84 1.66 55.29
N ILE A 1166 0.39 2.90 55.16
CA ILE A 1166 -0.88 3.41 55.67
C ILE A 1166 -1.80 3.70 54.49
N GLU A 1167 -2.93 3.00 54.47
CA GLU A 1167 -3.93 3.16 53.41
C GLU A 1167 -4.58 4.56 53.44
N ILE A 1168 -5.01 5.04 54.62
CA ILE A 1168 -5.70 6.33 54.79
C ILE A 1168 -5.13 7.08 56.00
N ALA A 1169 -4.65 8.30 55.78
CA ALA A 1169 -4.04 9.13 56.83
C ALA A 1169 -4.36 10.63 56.69
N TRP A 1170 -4.20 11.37 57.79
CA TRP A 1170 -4.06 12.83 57.82
C TRP A 1170 -2.68 13.19 58.39
N PRO A 1171 -1.64 13.25 57.54
CA PRO A 1171 -0.25 13.38 57.99
C PRO A 1171 0.00 14.67 58.74
N SER A 1172 -0.61 15.75 58.28
CA SER A 1172 -0.53 17.08 58.91
C SER A 1172 -1.10 17.11 60.32
N ARG A 1173 -2.00 16.19 60.66
CA ARG A 1173 -2.64 16.05 61.99
C ARG A 1173 -2.15 14.81 62.75
N LYS A 1174 -1.21 14.05 62.18
CA LYS A 1174 -0.74 12.76 62.69
C LYS A 1174 -1.87 11.79 63.07
N ILE A 1175 -2.86 11.63 62.19
CA ILE A 1175 -3.95 10.65 62.38
C ILE A 1175 -3.85 9.58 61.30
N VAL A 1176 -4.00 8.31 61.67
CA VAL A 1176 -4.08 7.16 60.75
C VAL A 1176 -5.28 6.30 61.08
N ILE A 1177 -5.82 5.62 60.08
CA ILE A 1177 -6.91 4.66 60.24
C ILE A 1177 -6.32 3.26 60.47
N ARG A 1178 -6.88 2.52 61.44
CA ARG A 1178 -6.46 1.17 61.84
C ARG A 1178 -6.78 0.06 60.81
N SER A 1179 -7.10 0.40 59.57
CA SER A 1179 -7.37 -0.60 58.54
C SER A 1179 -6.07 -1.31 58.17
N GLY A 1180 -6.02 -2.63 58.28
CA GLY A 1180 -4.85 -3.44 57.91
C GLY A 1180 -3.62 -3.39 58.84
N LEU A 1181 -3.67 -2.65 59.96
CA LEU A 1181 -2.52 -2.49 60.87
C LEU A 1181 -2.47 -3.54 61.99
N THR A 1182 -1.30 -4.13 62.22
CA THR A 1182 -1.03 -5.04 63.34
C THR A 1182 -0.93 -4.30 64.68
N ALA A 1183 -1.04 -5.04 65.80
CA ALA A 1183 -0.96 -4.45 67.13
C ALA A 1183 0.43 -3.84 67.44
N GLU A 1184 1.51 -4.38 66.86
CA GLU A 1184 2.86 -3.84 67.00
C GLU A 1184 3.03 -2.54 66.21
N GLU A 1185 2.53 -2.49 64.98
CA GLU A 1185 2.53 -1.27 64.13
C GLU A 1185 1.69 -0.15 64.77
N CYS A 1186 0.53 -0.48 65.36
CA CYS A 1186 -0.27 0.50 66.10
C CYS A 1186 0.49 1.08 67.30
N ALA A 1187 1.25 0.24 68.04
CA ALA A 1187 2.05 0.68 69.18
C ALA A 1187 3.23 1.56 68.74
N GLU A 1188 3.87 1.24 67.62
CA GLU A 1188 4.97 2.02 67.04
C GLU A 1188 4.50 3.40 66.53
N LEU A 1189 3.37 3.44 65.82
CA LEU A 1189 2.76 4.69 65.36
C LEU A 1189 2.35 5.57 66.55
N THR A 1190 1.76 4.97 67.60
CA THR A 1190 1.40 5.69 68.83
C THR A 1190 2.64 6.23 69.56
N ALA A 1191 3.73 5.45 69.62
CA ALA A 1191 5.01 5.91 70.18
C ALA A 1191 5.65 7.05 69.35
N GLY A 1192 5.42 7.08 68.03
CA GLY A 1192 5.79 8.16 67.11
C GLY A 1192 4.91 9.42 67.21
N GLY A 1193 3.92 9.41 68.11
CA GLY A 1193 3.00 10.52 68.34
C GLY A 1193 1.86 10.59 67.32
N TRP A 1194 1.51 9.49 66.67
CA TRP A 1194 0.33 9.37 65.83
C TRP A 1194 -0.89 8.87 66.61
N THR A 1195 -2.06 9.37 66.26
CA THR A 1195 -3.33 8.88 66.79
C THR A 1195 -3.88 7.83 65.82
N VAL A 1196 -4.00 6.59 66.30
CA VAL A 1196 -4.58 5.48 65.54
C VAL A 1196 -6.08 5.43 65.84
N CYS A 1197 -6.91 5.66 64.81
CA CYS A 1197 -8.37 5.65 64.92
C CYS A 1197 -8.96 4.37 64.33
N ASP A 1198 -10.00 3.84 64.97
CA ASP A 1198 -10.79 2.77 64.37
C ASP A 1198 -11.50 3.28 63.10
N PRO A 1199 -11.78 2.41 62.11
CA PRO A 1199 -12.34 2.77 60.80
C PRO A 1199 -13.84 3.10 60.89
N ASP A 1200 -14.19 4.10 61.70
CA ASP A 1200 -15.55 4.63 61.84
C ASP A 1200 -15.56 6.17 61.77
N ALA A 1201 -16.53 6.72 61.04
CA ALA A 1201 -16.54 8.14 60.71
C ALA A 1201 -16.71 9.07 61.93
N GLU A 1202 -17.39 8.61 62.99
CA GLU A 1202 -17.60 9.40 64.21
C GLU A 1202 -16.31 9.51 65.05
N SER A 1203 -15.57 8.40 65.23
CA SER A 1203 -14.27 8.40 65.91
C SER A 1203 -13.23 9.22 65.15
N ILE A 1204 -13.20 9.10 63.82
CA ILE A 1204 -12.27 9.87 62.98
C ILE A 1204 -12.60 11.36 63.02
N LYS A 1205 -13.88 11.73 62.95
CA LYS A 1205 -14.32 13.11 63.08
C LYS A 1205 -13.97 13.70 64.45
N ALA A 1206 -14.14 12.92 65.53
CA ALA A 1206 -13.75 13.34 66.87
C ALA A 1206 -12.23 13.54 67.01
N ALA A 1207 -11.43 12.64 66.43
CA ALA A 1207 -9.97 12.76 66.42
C ALA A 1207 -9.49 13.97 65.62
N LEU A 1208 -10.12 14.25 64.47
CA LEU A 1208 -9.83 15.41 63.65
C LEU A 1208 -10.19 16.73 64.34
N HIS A 1209 -11.27 16.78 65.14
CA HIS A 1209 -11.64 17.97 65.90
C HIS A 1209 -10.77 18.23 67.14
N ASN A 1210 -10.31 17.18 67.83
CA ASN A 1210 -9.43 17.34 69.00
C ASN A 1210 -8.00 17.80 68.64
N GLY A 1211 -7.62 17.78 67.36
CA GLY A 1211 -6.37 18.33 66.85
C GLY A 1211 -6.39 19.83 66.51
N GLU A 1212 -7.47 20.55 66.80
CA GLU A 1212 -7.61 22.01 66.57
C GLU A 1212 -7.22 22.89 67.78
N ALA A 1213 -6.49 22.35 68.76
CA ALA A 1213 -5.96 23.07 69.93
C ALA A 1213 -4.44 23.32 69.86
#